data_AF-A0A140DW84-F1
#
_entry.id   AF-A0A140DW84-F1
#
_cell.length_a   1.000
_cell.length_b   1.000
_cell.length_c   1.000
_cell.angle_alpha   90.00
_cell.angle_beta   90.00
_cell.angle_gamma   90.00
#
_symmetry.space_group_name_H-M   'P 1'
#
loop_
_entity.id
_entity.type
_entity.pdbx_description
1 polymer ?
#
loop_
_entity_poly.entity_id
_entity_poly.type
_entity_poly.pdbx_seq_one_letter_code
_entity_poly.pdbx_strand_id
1 'polypeptide(L)'
;MLLEGLTVYALNKYGIREEYKWTQFPGFSVLCHPKTGKWVALLMRQWDPDAGEMQEVCDLKSGHVVLSERSPEWLSGPFRMKGTNWIGVRFTDETDRGVVLRLFDQAIRLGNPPAKAIVLENPAPETAKERVFQDVPLDFGDWKSGNSAPVPAPDAASRQTPARGGTGITDSFFRATDALPQQYIDMMDLYDYNDRKSGHAARNFVRQGRFMENATDHLPWNGWIRQRFPTYHDLNVRQLRGYFTWRTEIRNGIFQDANSSLAYLYLYELLNGIGADSPKDTLEKLEAFETGFLDAGYGDEQMHLNLRRWMYEFSIVHDMPPEVTVRYMHPETARRDEALSILKEPQNRTDREICDALLQFAPRWQKQGKVVRDSSGRGPALFAQAWRDLVDHKWQDTGQTVFEACFGTAQSYRWYPLSNAVWMDPEQGKDREYHLSPIRSWSRHKGIWHESRYESLYFNLDRLQVIVRAMERLLRKEAGIRGSLQKRPEEAWVEPFILETVERDRQEREARKREAERRAAMDSVQIDFSSLSKIRQDAIATRDSLLTEEETEERTPEVPRPAHFPPVEPAALDDPDTEARTQPESAALEADTIGEPGQTDDEERPPEILPADTGGESGMDLDPVHRQILEALLAGKSAQPLIREHHLLASVVTDAINEALFDEIGDNAMECDGDSIALVEDYREDVMDILGGMKHE
;
A
#
# COMPACT_ATOMS: atom_id res chain seq x y z
N MET A 1 -12.47 26.82 -24.35
CA MET A 1 -13.25 27.36 -23.20
C MET A 1 -13.88 28.71 -23.55
N LEU A 2 -15.16 28.92 -23.22
CA LEU A 2 -15.88 30.20 -23.42
C LEU A 2 -15.76 31.16 -22.22
N LEU A 3 -15.95 32.46 -22.45
CA LEU A 3 -15.81 33.52 -21.42
C LEU A 3 -16.87 33.42 -20.32
N GLU A 4 -18.08 32.96 -20.65
CA GLU A 4 -19.12 32.63 -19.67
C GLU A 4 -18.63 31.59 -18.64
N GLY A 5 -17.80 30.64 -19.05
CA GLY A 5 -17.17 29.69 -18.14
C GLY A 5 -16.30 30.37 -17.08
N LEU A 6 -15.68 31.51 -17.40
CA LEU A 6 -14.86 32.28 -16.47
C LEU A 6 -15.72 33.13 -15.53
N THR A 7 -16.81 33.76 -16.01
CA THR A 7 -17.70 34.55 -15.15
C THR A 7 -18.47 33.65 -14.18
N VAL A 8 -18.95 32.49 -14.64
CA VAL A 8 -19.57 31.45 -13.79
C VAL A 8 -18.57 30.93 -12.75
N TYR A 9 -17.28 30.73 -13.10
CA TYR A 9 -16.26 30.32 -12.14
C TYR A 9 -15.94 31.40 -11.11
N ALA A 10 -15.74 32.66 -11.54
CA ALA A 10 -15.47 33.78 -10.66
C ALA A 10 -16.62 34.01 -9.65
N LEU A 11 -17.87 33.82 -10.08
CA LEU A 11 -19.05 33.86 -9.23
C LEU A 11 -19.07 32.68 -8.23
N ASN A 12 -18.89 31.45 -8.71
CA ASN A 12 -19.05 30.24 -7.89
C ASN A 12 -17.88 29.98 -6.92
N LYS A 13 -16.64 30.36 -7.27
CA LYS A 13 -15.45 30.15 -6.43
C LYS A 13 -15.15 31.35 -5.53
N TYR A 14 -15.35 32.57 -6.02
CA TYR A 14 -14.91 33.81 -5.34
C TYR A 14 -16.05 34.79 -5.01
N GLY A 15 -17.31 34.49 -5.37
CA GLY A 15 -18.45 35.38 -5.18
C GLY A 15 -18.46 36.61 -6.09
N ILE A 16 -17.57 36.68 -7.08
CA ILE A 16 -17.36 37.87 -7.91
C ILE A 16 -18.41 37.91 -9.01
N ARG A 17 -19.20 38.98 -9.04
CA ARG A 17 -20.16 39.26 -10.11
C ARG A 17 -19.49 40.08 -11.21
N GLU A 18 -20.00 39.91 -12.43
CA GLU A 18 -19.59 40.70 -13.60
C GLU A 18 -20.13 42.14 -13.48
N GLU A 19 -19.23 43.13 -13.41
CA GLU A 19 -19.59 44.54 -13.22
C GLU A 19 -19.51 45.33 -14.54
N TYR A 20 -20.65 45.76 -15.07
CA TYR A 20 -20.77 46.54 -16.30
C TYR A 20 -20.58 48.04 -16.01
N LYS A 21 -19.33 48.53 -16.08
CA LYS A 21 -18.98 49.90 -15.65
C LYS A 21 -19.19 51.00 -16.70
N TRP A 22 -19.58 50.65 -17.92
CA TRP A 22 -19.70 51.58 -19.04
C TRP A 22 -20.98 51.38 -19.84
N THR A 23 -22.00 52.20 -19.59
CA THR A 23 -23.27 52.20 -20.34
C THR A 23 -23.08 52.47 -21.85
N GLN A 24 -22.02 53.17 -22.23
CA GLN A 24 -21.65 53.47 -23.61
C GLN A 24 -20.80 52.36 -24.30
N PHE A 25 -20.41 51.32 -23.56
CA PHE A 25 -19.62 50.18 -24.08
C PHE A 25 -20.21 48.85 -23.54
N PRO A 26 -21.39 48.41 -24.01
CA PRO A 26 -22.11 47.27 -23.44
C PRO A 26 -21.37 45.92 -23.55
N GLY A 27 -20.41 45.80 -24.47
CA GLY A 27 -19.52 44.63 -24.57
C GLY A 27 -18.38 44.60 -23.54
N PHE A 28 -18.30 45.57 -22.62
CA PHE A 28 -17.20 45.70 -21.66
C PHE A 28 -17.68 45.58 -20.21
N SER A 29 -17.03 44.70 -19.46
CA SER A 29 -17.29 44.45 -18.05
C SER A 29 -16.00 44.15 -17.30
N VAL A 30 -16.03 44.15 -15.96
CA VAL A 30 -14.86 43.79 -15.13
C VAL A 30 -15.22 42.81 -14.04
N LEU A 31 -14.25 41.99 -13.64
CA LEU A 31 -14.28 41.19 -12.42
C LEU A 31 -13.37 41.87 -11.39
N CYS A 32 -13.92 42.26 -10.24
CA CYS A 32 -13.19 42.99 -9.19
C CYS A 32 -12.92 42.10 -7.97
N HIS A 33 -11.76 42.29 -7.33
CA HIS A 33 -11.35 41.52 -6.17
C HIS A 33 -12.25 41.86 -4.96
N PRO A 34 -12.92 40.87 -4.32
CA PRO A 34 -14.02 41.15 -3.39
C PRO A 34 -13.57 41.90 -2.13
N LYS A 35 -12.35 41.64 -1.63
CA LYS A 35 -11.81 42.32 -0.44
C LYS A 35 -11.16 43.69 -0.75
N THR A 36 -10.88 44.04 -2.02
CA THR A 36 -10.03 45.22 -2.33
C THR A 36 -10.53 46.12 -3.46
N GLY A 37 -11.60 45.77 -4.18
CA GLY A 37 -12.21 46.56 -5.26
C GLY A 37 -11.35 46.75 -6.52
N LYS A 38 -10.10 46.27 -6.51
CA LYS A 38 -9.16 46.32 -7.64
C LYS A 38 -9.63 45.38 -8.74
N TRP A 39 -9.49 45.78 -10.00
CA TRP A 39 -9.81 44.91 -11.14
C TRP A 39 -8.83 43.73 -11.19
N VAL A 40 -9.38 42.54 -11.44
CA VAL A 40 -8.70 41.25 -11.60
C VAL A 40 -8.74 40.83 -13.07
N ALA A 41 -9.89 41.05 -13.72
CA ALA A 41 -10.07 40.87 -15.16
C ALA A 41 -10.85 42.04 -15.78
N LEU A 42 -10.51 42.39 -17.02
CA LEU A 42 -11.32 43.21 -17.92
C LEU A 42 -11.84 42.29 -19.03
N LEU A 43 -13.16 42.10 -19.13
CA LEU A 43 -13.79 41.22 -20.10
C LEU A 43 -14.34 42.06 -21.27
N MET A 44 -14.19 41.53 -22.49
CA MET A 44 -14.42 42.27 -23.73
C MET A 44 -15.08 41.35 -24.75
N ARG A 45 -16.32 41.67 -25.11
CA ARG A 45 -17.09 41.01 -26.18
C ARG A 45 -17.22 42.02 -27.32
N GLN A 46 -16.39 41.86 -28.35
CA GLN A 46 -16.29 42.82 -29.45
C GLN A 46 -16.36 42.10 -30.80
N TRP A 47 -17.07 42.69 -31.76
CA TRP A 47 -17.06 42.23 -33.14
C TRP A 47 -15.70 42.53 -33.76
N ASP A 48 -15.04 41.50 -34.30
CA ASP A 48 -13.82 41.66 -35.08
C ASP A 48 -14.20 41.82 -36.56
N PRO A 49 -13.95 42.99 -37.19
CA PRO A 49 -14.31 43.24 -38.58
C PRO A 49 -13.38 42.54 -39.59
N ASP A 50 -12.18 42.12 -39.17
CA ASP A 50 -11.19 41.46 -40.02
C ASP A 50 -11.37 39.93 -39.99
N ALA A 51 -11.76 39.37 -38.83
CA ALA A 51 -12.16 37.96 -38.70
C ALA A 51 -13.62 37.68 -39.09
N GLY A 52 -14.51 38.68 -38.96
CA GLY A 52 -15.93 38.56 -39.32
C GLY A 52 -16.83 37.91 -38.26
N GLU A 53 -16.38 37.84 -37.00
CA GLU A 53 -17.08 37.14 -35.91
C GLU A 53 -17.04 37.93 -34.57
N MET A 54 -17.85 37.50 -33.61
CA MET A 54 -17.80 38.01 -32.23
C MET A 54 -16.64 37.38 -31.45
N GLN A 55 -15.60 38.14 -31.15
CA GLN A 55 -14.53 37.70 -30.26
C GLN A 55 -14.88 38.00 -28.80
N GLU A 56 -14.82 36.95 -27.98
CA GLU A 56 -14.72 37.07 -26.53
C GLU A 56 -13.23 37.04 -26.13
N VAL A 57 -12.75 38.11 -25.49
CA VAL A 57 -11.37 38.22 -24.97
C VAL A 57 -11.38 38.83 -23.57
N CYS A 58 -10.34 38.59 -22.77
CA CYS A 58 -10.15 39.29 -21.51
C CYS A 58 -8.68 39.60 -21.21
N ASP A 59 -8.45 40.69 -20.46
CA ASP A 59 -7.15 40.98 -19.87
C ASP A 59 -7.15 40.51 -18.40
N LEU A 60 -6.31 39.52 -18.07
CA LEU A 60 -6.16 38.98 -16.71
C LEU A 60 -4.93 39.57 -16.01
N LYS A 61 -5.07 39.88 -14.71
CA LYS A 61 -4.00 40.46 -13.89
C LYS A 61 -3.12 39.43 -13.20
N SER A 62 -2.67 38.40 -13.92
CA SER A 62 -1.89 37.27 -13.38
C SER A 62 -0.45 37.63 -12.97
N GLY A 63 -0.01 38.87 -13.14
CA GLY A 63 1.34 39.31 -12.80
C GLY A 63 2.34 39.03 -13.91
N HIS A 64 3.62 38.92 -13.54
CA HIS A 64 4.74 38.87 -14.48
C HIS A 64 4.92 37.49 -15.14
N VAL A 65 3.97 37.10 -16.00
CA VAL A 65 4.06 35.89 -16.83
C VAL A 65 5.03 36.15 -17.99
N VAL A 66 6.07 35.32 -18.09
CA VAL A 66 6.97 35.33 -19.26
C VAL A 66 6.32 34.49 -20.35
N LEU A 67 5.71 35.15 -21.33
CA LEU A 67 5.25 34.52 -22.56
C LEU A 67 6.47 34.10 -23.39
N SER A 68 6.58 32.81 -23.71
CA SER A 68 7.64 32.27 -24.56
C SER A 68 7.17 32.18 -26.02
N GLU A 69 8.08 31.90 -26.94
CA GLU A 69 7.76 31.64 -28.36
C GLU A 69 6.89 30.38 -28.57
N ARG A 70 6.67 29.56 -27.53
CA ARG A 70 5.76 28.40 -27.51
C ARG A 70 4.43 28.69 -26.78
N SER A 71 4.04 29.96 -26.61
CA SER A 71 2.74 30.31 -26.00
C SER A 71 1.58 29.95 -26.95
N PRO A 72 0.46 29.38 -26.47
CA PRO A 72 -0.70 29.08 -27.32
C PRO A 72 -1.28 30.34 -27.99
N GLU A 73 -1.83 30.23 -29.21
CA GLU A 73 -2.32 31.39 -29.98
C GLU A 73 -3.49 32.17 -29.32
N TRP A 74 -4.17 31.54 -28.35
CA TRP A 74 -5.20 32.17 -27.52
C TRP A 74 -4.64 32.92 -26.30
N LEU A 75 -3.33 32.81 -26.00
CA LEU A 75 -2.64 33.47 -24.88
C LEU A 75 -1.64 34.50 -25.41
N SER A 76 -1.80 35.78 -25.03
CA SER A 76 -1.06 36.89 -25.64
C SER A 76 -0.73 38.01 -24.65
N GLY A 77 -0.08 39.07 -25.15
CA GLY A 77 0.00 40.33 -24.42
C GLY A 77 -1.39 40.98 -24.25
N PRO A 78 -1.57 41.87 -23.26
CA PRO A 78 -2.88 42.42 -22.94
C PRO A 78 -3.44 43.28 -24.08
N PHE A 79 -4.72 43.08 -24.40
CA PHE A 79 -5.42 43.71 -25.52
C PHE A 79 -5.70 45.20 -25.30
N ARG A 80 -5.98 45.62 -24.05
CA ARG A 80 -6.24 47.05 -23.71
C ARG A 80 -5.60 47.53 -22.42
N MET A 81 -5.40 46.65 -21.44
CA MET A 81 -4.65 46.95 -20.22
C MET A 81 -3.16 47.12 -20.53
N LYS A 82 -2.42 47.76 -19.61
CA LYS A 82 -1.01 48.15 -19.85
C LYS A 82 -0.08 47.70 -18.73
N GLY A 83 1.13 47.31 -19.13
CA GLY A 83 2.19 46.84 -18.24
C GLY A 83 2.21 45.32 -18.10
N THR A 84 3.40 44.78 -17.81
CA THR A 84 3.75 43.35 -17.75
C THR A 84 3.05 42.52 -16.66
N ASN A 85 2.11 43.12 -15.92
CA ASN A 85 1.30 42.42 -14.92
C ASN A 85 -0.09 42.01 -15.45
N TRP A 86 -0.35 42.24 -16.74
CA TRP A 86 -1.56 41.86 -17.45
C TRP A 86 -1.20 40.96 -18.63
N ILE A 87 -2.03 39.95 -18.89
CA ILE A 87 -1.97 39.06 -20.06
C ILE A 87 -3.32 39.10 -20.79
N GLY A 88 -3.31 38.90 -22.10
CA GLY A 88 -4.50 38.71 -22.91
C GLY A 88 -4.86 37.23 -23.02
N VAL A 89 -6.14 36.90 -22.85
CA VAL A 89 -6.72 35.59 -23.15
C VAL A 89 -7.85 35.79 -24.16
N ARG A 90 -7.76 35.13 -25.33
CA ARG A 90 -8.88 34.94 -26.26
C ARG A 90 -9.65 33.68 -25.83
N PHE A 91 -10.97 33.69 -25.96
CA PHE A 91 -11.83 32.54 -25.64
C PHE A 91 -12.34 31.93 -26.94
N THR A 92 -11.81 30.74 -27.23
CA THR A 92 -12.14 29.87 -28.36
C THR A 92 -12.40 28.46 -27.83
N ASP A 93 -12.82 27.52 -28.67
CA ASP A 93 -13.03 26.14 -28.21
C ASP A 93 -11.72 25.48 -27.75
N GLU A 94 -10.60 25.74 -28.44
CA GLU A 94 -9.23 25.27 -28.14
C GLU A 94 -8.60 25.93 -26.89
N THR A 95 -9.28 26.91 -26.28
CA THR A 95 -8.76 27.60 -25.09
C THR A 95 -8.80 26.68 -23.86
N ASP A 96 -7.63 26.34 -23.31
CA ASP A 96 -7.46 25.45 -22.15
C ASP A 96 -8.15 26.03 -20.89
N ARG A 97 -9.12 25.26 -20.37
CA ARG A 97 -9.87 25.62 -19.17
C ARG A 97 -9.00 25.60 -17.90
N GLY A 98 -8.14 24.60 -17.73
CA GLY A 98 -7.25 24.51 -16.57
C GLY A 98 -6.28 25.68 -16.50
N VAL A 99 -5.64 26.05 -17.62
CA VAL A 99 -4.69 27.18 -17.67
C VAL A 99 -5.39 28.50 -17.35
N VAL A 100 -6.52 28.82 -18.00
CA VAL A 100 -7.21 30.10 -17.79
C VAL A 100 -7.72 30.24 -16.35
N LEU A 101 -8.22 29.15 -15.75
CA LEU A 101 -8.69 29.18 -14.36
C LEU A 101 -7.52 29.32 -13.36
N ARG A 102 -6.40 28.63 -13.56
CA ARG A 102 -5.17 28.80 -12.76
C ARG A 102 -4.64 30.26 -12.82
N LEU A 103 -4.67 30.87 -14.00
CA LEU A 103 -4.26 32.27 -14.20
C LEU A 103 -5.21 33.26 -13.51
N PHE A 104 -6.51 32.97 -13.46
CA PHE A 104 -7.48 33.76 -12.69
C PHE A 104 -7.25 33.64 -11.17
N ASP A 105 -7.05 32.42 -10.66
CA ASP A 105 -6.74 32.17 -9.23
C ASP A 105 -5.45 32.89 -8.78
N GLN A 106 -4.47 33.00 -9.68
CA GLN A 106 -3.23 33.76 -9.46
C GLN A 106 -3.51 35.28 -9.45
N ALA A 107 -4.31 35.78 -10.39
CA ALA A 107 -4.70 37.20 -10.46
C ALA A 107 -5.48 37.67 -9.22
N ILE A 108 -6.32 36.79 -8.64
CA ILE A 108 -7.01 37.04 -7.37
C ILE A 108 -6.01 37.29 -6.24
N ARG A 109 -5.06 36.37 -6.03
CA ARG A 109 -4.11 36.45 -4.90
C ARG A 109 -3.12 37.60 -5.04
N LEU A 110 -2.73 37.99 -6.25
CA LEU A 110 -1.98 39.23 -6.50
C LEU A 110 -2.79 40.50 -6.20
N GLY A 111 -4.13 40.41 -6.17
CA GLY A 111 -5.02 41.47 -5.70
C GLY A 111 -4.99 41.71 -4.18
N ASN A 112 -4.56 40.69 -3.41
CA ASN A 112 -4.52 40.67 -1.95
C ASN A 112 -3.45 39.67 -1.43
N PRO A 113 -2.16 40.05 -1.37
CA PRO A 113 -1.12 39.16 -0.85
C PRO A 113 -1.32 38.83 0.63
N PRO A 114 -1.08 37.59 1.08
CA PRO A 114 -1.29 37.18 2.46
C PRO A 114 -0.32 37.88 3.43
N ALA A 115 -0.81 38.18 4.64
CA ALA A 115 -0.04 38.90 5.65
C ALA A 115 0.97 37.97 6.35
N LYS A 116 2.23 38.01 5.86
CA LYS A 116 3.39 37.21 6.28
C LYS A 116 3.31 35.73 5.88
N ALA A 117 4.19 35.32 4.97
CA ALA A 117 4.62 33.93 4.88
C ALA A 117 5.43 33.59 6.14
N ILE A 118 5.04 32.55 6.87
CA ILE A 118 5.85 31.98 7.96
C ILE A 118 6.79 30.96 7.33
N VAL A 119 8.06 31.33 7.18
CA VAL A 119 9.12 30.39 6.85
C VAL A 119 9.44 29.58 8.11
N LEU A 120 9.30 28.27 8.03
CA LEU A 120 9.70 27.34 9.09
C LEU A 120 11.18 26.95 8.90
N GLU A 121 12.08 27.75 9.46
CA GLU A 121 13.50 27.39 9.62
C GLU A 121 13.76 26.87 11.05
N ASN A 122 14.63 25.86 11.13
CA ASN A 122 14.85 25.05 12.34
C ASN A 122 16.04 25.61 13.17
N PRO A 123 15.92 25.83 14.49
CA PRO A 123 16.84 26.74 15.21
C PRO A 123 18.04 26.06 15.91
N ALA A 124 19.20 26.70 15.80
CA ALA A 124 20.36 26.58 16.70
C ALA A 124 21.14 27.92 16.71
N PRO A 125 21.91 28.26 17.77
CA PRO A 125 21.74 29.57 18.40
C PRO A 125 22.93 30.54 18.28
N GLU A 126 22.69 31.84 18.54
CA GLU A 126 23.29 32.63 19.65
C GLU A 126 23.17 34.17 19.52
N THR A 127 22.93 34.83 20.67
CA THR A 127 23.14 36.26 21.00
C THR A 127 22.27 37.41 20.43
N ALA A 128 21.95 38.33 21.36
CA ALA A 128 21.80 39.79 21.20
C ALA A 128 20.40 40.47 21.01
N LYS A 129 19.69 40.59 22.14
CA LYS A 129 19.02 41.82 22.66
C LYS A 129 17.70 42.35 22.03
N GLU A 130 16.63 42.14 22.81
CA GLU A 130 15.63 43.13 23.27
C GLU A 130 15.07 44.21 22.31
N ARG A 131 13.73 44.20 22.15
CA ARG A 131 12.87 45.36 22.49
C ARG A 131 11.38 45.00 22.62
N VAL A 132 10.94 44.89 23.88
CA VAL A 132 9.64 45.28 24.47
C VAL A 132 8.43 45.48 23.53
N PHE A 133 7.38 44.68 23.73
CA PHE A 133 6.01 44.94 23.25
C PHE A 133 5.39 46.16 23.97
N GLN A 134 4.50 46.88 23.28
CA GLN A 134 3.57 47.82 23.90
C GLN A 134 2.13 47.47 23.50
N ASP A 135 1.28 47.25 24.50
CA ASP A 135 -0.16 47.10 24.30
C ASP A 135 -0.82 48.46 23.99
N VAL A 136 -1.82 48.46 23.11
CA VAL A 136 -2.68 49.62 22.84
C VAL A 136 -4.12 49.20 23.14
N PRO A 137 -4.80 49.78 24.15
CA PRO A 137 -6.19 49.48 24.46
C PRO A 137 -7.14 49.87 23.34
N LEU A 138 -8.21 49.09 23.15
CA LEU A 138 -9.37 49.47 22.32
C LEU A 138 -10.31 50.36 23.14
N ASP A 139 -10.71 51.49 22.56
CA ASP A 139 -11.66 52.45 23.14
C ASP A 139 -13.08 52.23 22.59
N PHE A 140 -14.11 52.50 23.42
CA PHE A 140 -15.52 52.26 23.11
C PHE A 140 -16.43 53.35 23.68
N GLY A 141 -16.53 54.46 22.95
CA GLY A 141 -17.54 55.53 23.10
C GLY A 141 -17.55 56.39 21.82
N ASP A 142 -18.65 57.04 21.41
CA ASP A 142 -20.00 57.13 21.97
C ASP A 142 -21.02 57.22 20.82
N TRP A 143 -22.20 56.59 20.95
CA TRP A 143 -23.38 56.99 20.18
C TRP A 143 -24.70 56.64 20.90
N LYS A 144 -25.40 57.66 21.42
CA LYS A 144 -26.76 57.55 21.95
C LYS A 144 -27.62 58.79 21.66
N SER A 145 -28.62 58.63 20.80
CA SER A 145 -29.97 59.22 20.93
C SER A 145 -30.85 58.73 19.75
N GLY A 146 -32.16 58.48 19.90
CA GLY A 146 -32.95 58.33 21.14
C GLY A 146 -34.45 58.16 20.82
N ASN A 147 -35.10 57.15 21.42
CA ASN A 147 -36.55 56.89 21.64
C ASN A 147 -37.60 57.47 20.64
N SER A 148 -38.62 56.71 20.21
CA SER A 148 -39.68 56.18 21.10
C SER A 148 -40.62 55.17 20.40
N ALA A 149 -41.37 54.37 21.17
CA ALA A 149 -42.48 53.51 20.71
C ALA A 149 -43.77 53.80 21.54
N PRO A 150 -44.97 53.41 21.08
CA PRO A 150 -45.62 52.21 21.63
C PRO A 150 -46.48 51.38 20.62
N VAL A 151 -47.04 50.25 21.08
CA VAL A 151 -47.70 49.15 20.32
C VAL A 151 -48.80 48.54 21.22
N PRO A 152 -50.09 48.27 20.83
CA PRO A 152 -50.43 47.03 20.06
C PRO A 152 -51.78 46.93 19.25
N ALA A 153 -51.87 45.92 18.36
CA ALA A 153 -53.02 45.00 18.09
C ALA A 153 -54.41 45.54 17.58
N PRO A 154 -55.35 44.66 17.13
CA PRO A 154 -55.21 43.53 16.17
C PRO A 154 -56.37 43.40 15.11
N ASP A 155 -56.26 42.36 14.25
CA ASP A 155 -57.35 41.52 13.67
C ASP A 155 -58.09 41.93 12.35
N ALA A 156 -58.90 40.97 11.83
CA ALA A 156 -59.93 41.03 10.75
C ALA A 156 -59.58 40.69 9.27
N ALA A 157 -59.26 39.41 9.03
CA ALA A 157 -59.86 38.50 8.04
C ALA A 157 -60.26 38.89 6.57
N SER A 158 -60.03 37.90 5.68
CA SER A 158 -60.81 37.54 4.47
C SER A 158 -60.71 38.34 3.15
N ARG A 159 -60.00 37.76 2.16
CA ARG A 159 -60.51 37.49 0.79
C ARG A 159 -59.65 36.51 -0.03
N GLN A 160 -60.24 35.35 -0.33
CA GLN A 160 -59.90 34.47 -1.47
C GLN A 160 -60.46 35.10 -2.77
N THR A 161 -60.05 34.85 -4.02
CA THR A 161 -59.02 34.01 -4.71
C THR A 161 -58.89 34.55 -6.17
N PRO A 162 -58.41 33.83 -7.22
CA PRO A 162 -57.00 33.60 -7.58
C PRO A 162 -56.63 34.06 -9.02
N ALA A 163 -55.34 34.24 -9.35
CA ALA A 163 -54.78 33.94 -10.70
C ALA A 163 -53.26 34.22 -10.86
N ARG A 164 -52.61 33.36 -11.66
CA ARG A 164 -51.41 33.58 -12.52
C ARG A 164 -50.19 34.37 -11.99
N GLY A 165 -49.12 33.61 -11.75
CA GLY A 165 -47.89 33.73 -12.56
C GLY A 165 -46.80 34.69 -12.07
N GLY A 166 -45.80 34.14 -11.37
CA GLY A 166 -44.57 34.85 -11.01
C GLY A 166 -43.83 34.14 -9.87
N THR A 167 -42.73 33.47 -10.16
CA THR A 167 -41.94 32.70 -9.17
C THR A 167 -41.05 33.62 -8.33
N GLY A 168 -41.66 34.32 -7.36
CA GLY A 168 -40.97 35.18 -6.41
C GLY A 168 -40.16 34.39 -5.35
N ILE A 169 -39.06 33.75 -5.76
CA ILE A 169 -38.08 33.10 -4.86
C ILE A 169 -36.69 33.75 -5.04
N THR A 170 -36.65 35.08 -5.13
CA THR A 170 -35.43 35.85 -5.44
C THR A 170 -35.35 37.20 -4.70
N ASP A 171 -35.24 37.17 -3.37
CA ASP A 171 -34.48 38.19 -2.58
C ASP A 171 -34.32 37.75 -1.10
N SER A 172 -35.39 37.22 -0.49
CA SER A 172 -35.44 36.96 0.96
C SER A 172 -34.60 35.77 1.44
N PHE A 173 -34.42 34.73 0.63
CA PHE A 173 -33.66 33.53 1.00
C PHE A 173 -32.13 33.73 1.03
N PHE A 174 -31.61 34.76 0.34
CA PHE A 174 -30.16 34.99 0.18
C PHE A 174 -29.57 35.99 1.20
N ARG A 175 -30.36 36.55 2.11
CA ARG A 175 -29.92 37.64 3.01
C ARG A 175 -29.40 37.20 4.38
N ALA A 176 -29.18 35.90 4.60
CA ALA A 176 -28.89 35.34 5.94
C ALA A 176 -27.67 34.42 6.04
N THR A 177 -27.00 34.06 4.93
CA THR A 177 -25.97 32.99 4.89
C THR A 177 -24.63 33.41 4.30
N ASP A 178 -24.53 34.60 3.71
CA ASP A 178 -23.54 34.88 2.66
C ASP A 178 -22.24 35.52 3.19
N ALA A 179 -21.74 34.97 4.29
CA ALA A 179 -20.35 35.10 4.71
C ALA A 179 -19.68 33.72 4.62
N LEU A 180 -18.78 33.53 3.65
CA LEU A 180 -17.97 32.32 3.52
C LEU A 180 -17.18 32.14 4.84
N PRO A 181 -17.33 31.01 5.58
CA PRO A 181 -16.62 30.84 6.84
C PRO A 181 -15.12 30.91 6.61
N GLN A 182 -14.43 31.80 7.35
CA GLN A 182 -13.06 32.22 7.01
C GLN A 182 -12.07 31.04 6.95
N GLN A 183 -12.30 29.98 7.74
CA GLN A 183 -11.56 28.71 7.67
C GLN A 183 -11.45 28.11 6.26
N TYR A 184 -12.48 28.24 5.40
CA TYR A 184 -12.42 27.73 4.02
C TYR A 184 -11.61 28.60 3.09
N ILE A 185 -11.53 29.90 3.37
CA ILE A 185 -10.66 30.83 2.66
C ILE A 185 -9.21 30.55 3.08
N ASP A 186 -8.97 30.46 4.39
CA ASP A 186 -7.65 30.14 4.95
C ASP A 186 -7.11 28.79 4.44
N MET A 187 -7.95 27.76 4.41
CA MET A 187 -7.61 26.45 3.85
C MET A 187 -7.23 26.53 2.36
N MET A 188 -7.93 27.34 1.55
CA MET A 188 -7.60 27.48 0.13
C MET A 188 -6.35 28.35 -0.11
N ASP A 189 -6.08 29.32 0.77
CA ASP A 189 -4.86 30.14 0.73
C ASP A 189 -3.60 29.38 1.20
N LEU A 190 -3.75 28.23 1.90
CA LEU A 190 -2.63 27.33 2.26
C LEU A 190 -2.03 26.54 1.09
N TYR A 191 -2.71 26.45 -0.06
CA TYR A 191 -2.20 25.71 -1.21
C TYR A 191 -1.02 26.47 -1.84
N ASP A 192 0.15 25.83 -1.94
CA ASP A 192 1.32 26.40 -2.61
C ASP A 192 1.37 25.97 -4.08
N TYR A 193 1.34 26.96 -4.98
CA TYR A 193 1.37 26.83 -6.44
C TYR A 193 2.81 27.01 -6.99
N ASN A 194 3.78 27.33 -6.13
CA ASN A 194 5.19 27.41 -6.49
C ASN A 194 5.92 26.07 -6.27
N ASP A 195 5.31 25.16 -5.49
CA ASP A 195 5.78 23.78 -5.36
C ASP A 195 5.54 23.01 -6.67
N ARG A 196 6.62 22.88 -7.46
CA ARG A 196 6.65 22.16 -8.73
C ARG A 196 7.27 20.76 -8.63
N LYS A 197 7.56 20.25 -7.43
CA LYS A 197 8.13 18.90 -7.28
C LYS A 197 7.01 17.85 -7.42
N SER A 198 7.33 16.67 -7.94
CA SER A 198 6.40 15.52 -8.02
C SER A 198 5.69 15.28 -6.67
N GLY A 199 4.40 14.94 -6.69
CA GLY A 199 3.59 14.80 -5.47
C GLY A 199 3.15 16.10 -4.77
N HIS A 200 3.22 17.26 -5.44
CA HIS A 200 2.78 18.55 -4.85
C HIS A 200 1.29 18.56 -4.49
N ALA A 201 0.44 17.86 -5.27
CA ALA A 201 -0.98 17.71 -4.97
C ALA A 201 -1.19 17.02 -3.61
N ALA A 202 -0.50 15.91 -3.33
CA ALA A 202 -0.56 15.21 -2.05
C ALA A 202 0.01 16.05 -0.90
N ARG A 203 1.13 16.75 -1.08
CA ARG A 203 1.69 17.66 -0.05
C ARG A 203 0.72 18.79 0.32
N ASN A 204 0.08 19.40 -0.67
CA ASN A 204 -0.93 20.43 -0.44
C ASN A 204 -2.20 19.84 0.20
N PHE A 205 -2.68 18.68 -0.27
CA PHE A 205 -3.81 17.96 0.32
C PHE A 205 -3.58 17.68 1.82
N VAL A 206 -2.43 17.14 2.21
CA VAL A 206 -2.13 16.86 3.63
C VAL A 206 -2.03 18.15 4.44
N ARG A 207 -1.42 19.22 3.91
CA ARG A 207 -1.36 20.52 4.58
C ARG A 207 -2.77 21.09 4.85
N GLN A 208 -3.66 21.03 3.87
CA GLN A 208 -5.04 21.50 3.98
C GLN A 208 -5.88 20.62 4.91
N GLY A 209 -5.73 19.30 4.81
CA GLY A 209 -6.45 18.32 5.63
C GLY A 209 -6.06 18.36 7.11
N ARG A 210 -4.77 18.55 7.42
CA ARG A 210 -4.30 18.77 8.81
C ARG A 210 -4.79 20.10 9.38
N PHE A 211 -4.85 21.16 8.58
CA PHE A 211 -5.47 22.43 9.01
C PHE A 211 -6.98 22.26 9.31
N MET A 212 -7.69 21.44 8.52
CA MET A 212 -9.11 21.16 8.68
C MET A 212 -9.41 19.89 9.51
N GLU A 213 -8.43 19.35 10.24
CA GLU A 213 -8.50 18.04 10.89
C GLU A 213 -9.70 17.90 11.83
N ASN A 214 -9.96 18.95 12.60
CA ASN A 214 -11.08 19.06 13.55
C ASN A 214 -12.23 19.96 13.05
N ALA A 215 -12.21 20.35 11.77
CA ALA A 215 -13.25 21.21 11.21
C ALA A 215 -14.56 20.45 10.93
N THR A 216 -15.68 21.03 11.35
CA THR A 216 -17.04 20.51 11.12
C THR A 216 -17.90 21.52 10.37
N ASP A 217 -18.91 21.04 9.65
CA ASP A 217 -19.96 21.88 9.05
C ASP A 217 -21.33 21.17 9.16
N HIS A 218 -22.40 21.92 8.91
CA HIS A 218 -23.80 21.49 9.03
C HIS A 218 -24.64 21.96 7.82
N LEU A 219 -24.00 22.21 6.67
CA LEU A 219 -24.66 22.64 5.43
C LEU A 219 -24.83 21.41 4.50
N PRO A 220 -26.02 20.78 4.48
CA PRO A 220 -26.24 19.59 3.67
C PRO A 220 -26.05 19.87 2.17
N TRP A 221 -25.44 18.91 1.49
CA TRP A 221 -25.08 19.00 0.08
C TRP A 221 -25.31 17.66 -0.62
N ASN A 222 -26.06 17.70 -1.71
CA ASN A 222 -26.41 16.56 -2.55
C ASN A 222 -25.98 16.80 -4.02
N GLY A 223 -24.96 17.63 -4.23
CA GLY A 223 -24.44 17.96 -5.56
C GLY A 223 -23.33 17.01 -6.00
N TRP A 224 -23.43 16.54 -7.24
CA TRP A 224 -22.50 15.58 -7.85
C TRP A 224 -21.11 16.17 -8.11
N ILE A 225 -20.10 15.30 -8.09
CA ILE A 225 -18.69 15.59 -8.40
C ILE A 225 -18.18 14.46 -9.29
N ARG A 226 -17.25 14.73 -10.21
CA ARG A 226 -16.50 13.69 -10.91
C ARG A 226 -15.04 14.13 -10.97
N GLN A 227 -14.23 13.55 -10.08
CA GLN A 227 -12.77 13.69 -10.04
C GLN A 227 -12.17 12.33 -9.71
N ARG A 228 -11.11 11.94 -10.43
CA ARG A 228 -10.45 10.63 -10.29
C ARG A 228 -9.58 10.57 -9.04
N PHE A 229 -8.79 11.62 -8.80
CA PHE A 229 -7.92 11.77 -7.62
C PHE A 229 -8.26 13.07 -6.87
N PRO A 230 -9.46 13.16 -6.25
CA PRO A 230 -9.96 14.39 -5.65
C PRO A 230 -9.07 14.91 -4.52
N THR A 231 -8.76 16.20 -4.56
CA THR A 231 -8.17 16.97 -3.45
C THR A 231 -9.13 18.09 -3.02
N TYR A 232 -8.88 18.72 -1.87
CA TYR A 232 -9.65 19.91 -1.45
C TYR A 232 -9.59 21.07 -2.47
N HIS A 233 -8.54 21.11 -3.29
CA HIS A 233 -8.34 22.19 -4.25
C HIS A 233 -9.34 22.14 -5.42
N ASP A 234 -9.80 20.95 -5.77
CA ASP A 234 -10.70 20.69 -6.89
C ASP A 234 -12.17 21.03 -6.57
N LEU A 235 -12.48 21.21 -5.28
CA LEU A 235 -13.82 21.51 -4.77
C LEU A 235 -14.00 23.03 -4.60
N ASN A 236 -15.13 23.55 -5.07
CA ASN A 236 -15.56 24.91 -4.70
C ASN A 236 -16.07 24.95 -3.25
N VAL A 237 -16.19 26.14 -2.64
CA VAL A 237 -16.54 26.26 -1.22
C VAL A 237 -17.89 25.62 -0.87
N ARG A 238 -18.87 25.55 -1.80
CA ARG A 238 -20.15 24.88 -1.56
C ARG A 238 -20.00 23.35 -1.52
N GLN A 239 -19.14 22.79 -2.37
CA GLN A 239 -18.76 21.37 -2.34
C GLN A 239 -17.94 21.04 -1.08
N LEU A 240 -17.00 21.90 -0.69
CA LEU A 240 -16.21 21.75 0.55
C LEU A 240 -17.11 21.72 1.78
N ARG A 241 -18.00 22.70 1.97
CA ARG A 241 -18.96 22.71 3.10
C ARG A 241 -19.84 21.45 3.12
N GLY A 242 -20.22 20.96 1.95
CA GLY A 242 -20.89 19.67 1.79
C GLY A 242 -20.06 18.48 2.29
N TYR A 243 -18.83 18.36 1.81
CA TYR A 243 -17.88 17.33 2.25
C TYR A 243 -17.65 17.37 3.75
N PHE A 244 -17.37 18.55 4.33
CA PHE A 244 -17.11 18.67 5.77
C PHE A 244 -18.37 18.39 6.62
N THR A 245 -19.58 18.55 6.07
CA THR A 245 -20.82 18.09 6.72
C THR A 245 -20.88 16.55 6.70
N TRP A 246 -20.78 15.93 5.53
CA TRP A 246 -20.82 14.46 5.37
C TRP A 246 -19.71 13.73 6.15
N ARG A 247 -18.48 14.26 6.12
CA ARG A 247 -17.32 13.82 6.91
C ARG A 247 -17.59 13.92 8.43
N THR A 248 -18.28 14.97 8.88
CA THR A 248 -18.68 15.09 10.29
C THR A 248 -19.65 13.98 10.68
N GLU A 249 -20.59 13.63 9.80
CA GLU A 249 -21.56 12.55 10.04
C GLU A 249 -20.89 11.17 10.07
N ILE A 250 -20.03 10.83 9.09
CA ILE A 250 -19.28 9.56 9.10
C ILE A 250 -18.34 9.44 10.30
N ARG A 251 -17.66 10.52 10.72
CA ARG A 251 -16.81 10.50 11.93
C ARG A 251 -17.61 10.34 13.24
N ASN A 252 -18.94 10.50 13.20
CA ASN A 252 -19.85 10.16 14.29
C ASN A 252 -20.55 8.79 14.09
N GLY A 253 -20.12 7.98 13.12
CA GLY A 253 -20.71 6.67 12.79
C GLY A 253 -22.01 6.75 11.98
N ILE A 254 -22.36 7.91 11.43
CA ILE A 254 -23.56 8.12 10.61
C ILE A 254 -23.15 7.99 9.14
N PHE A 255 -23.30 6.79 8.60
CA PHE A 255 -23.05 6.50 7.19
C PHE A 255 -24.29 6.83 6.34
N GLN A 256 -24.05 7.47 5.20
CA GLN A 256 -25.07 7.85 4.23
C GLN A 256 -24.47 7.89 2.81
N ASP A 257 -25.31 7.63 1.81
CA ASP A 257 -24.97 7.72 0.39
C ASP A 257 -24.26 9.04 0.04
N ALA A 258 -23.17 8.93 -0.70
CA ALA A 258 -22.42 10.06 -1.22
C ALA A 258 -21.66 9.71 -2.49
N ASN A 259 -21.45 10.74 -3.30
CA ASN A 259 -20.65 10.67 -4.51
C ASN A 259 -19.25 10.07 -4.26
N SER A 260 -18.80 9.15 -5.11
CA SER A 260 -17.53 8.41 -4.96
C SER A 260 -16.30 9.31 -4.77
N SER A 261 -16.26 10.52 -5.36
CA SER A 261 -15.14 11.44 -5.15
C SER A 261 -15.09 12.02 -3.73
N LEU A 262 -16.21 12.10 -3.00
CA LEU A 262 -16.21 12.47 -1.58
C LEU A 262 -15.74 11.32 -0.69
N ALA A 263 -16.11 10.08 -1.04
CA ALA A 263 -15.61 8.88 -0.39
C ALA A 263 -14.10 8.72 -0.55
N TYR A 264 -13.57 8.82 -1.78
CA TYR A 264 -12.12 8.81 -2.01
C TYR A 264 -11.40 9.94 -1.26
N LEU A 265 -11.96 11.15 -1.21
CA LEU A 265 -11.37 12.27 -0.45
C LEU A 265 -11.24 11.97 1.06
N TYR A 266 -12.19 11.22 1.65
CA TYR A 266 -12.11 10.75 3.05
C TYR A 266 -11.19 9.54 3.24
N LEU A 267 -11.14 8.60 2.30
CA LEU A 267 -10.13 7.52 2.32
C LEU A 267 -8.72 8.09 2.27
N TYR A 268 -8.48 9.12 1.45
CA TYR A 268 -7.21 9.84 1.40
C TYR A 268 -6.90 10.60 2.69
N GLU A 269 -7.90 11.13 3.43
CA GLU A 269 -7.64 11.65 4.78
C GLU A 269 -7.03 10.57 5.68
N LEU A 270 -7.72 9.43 5.80
CA LEU A 270 -7.33 8.34 6.69
C LEU A 270 -5.96 7.75 6.32
N LEU A 271 -5.67 7.56 5.04
CA LEU A 271 -4.37 7.07 4.54
C LEU A 271 -3.20 8.05 4.78
N ASN A 272 -3.47 9.35 4.95
CA ASN A 272 -2.48 10.33 5.40
C ASN A 272 -2.57 10.60 6.93
N GLY A 273 -3.31 9.76 7.65
CA GLY A 273 -3.51 9.80 9.11
C GLY A 273 -4.33 11.00 9.62
N ILE A 274 -5.10 11.67 8.77
CA ILE A 274 -5.86 12.89 9.12
C ILE A 274 -7.15 12.48 9.84
N GLY A 275 -7.29 12.91 11.09
CA GLY A 275 -8.36 12.44 11.99
C GLY A 275 -8.12 11.04 12.55
N ALA A 276 -6.87 10.55 12.52
CA ALA A 276 -6.45 9.30 13.14
C ALA A 276 -5.22 9.51 14.04
N ASP A 277 -5.24 8.88 15.22
CA ASP A 277 -4.23 9.03 16.27
C ASP A 277 -3.03 8.08 16.10
N SER A 278 -3.19 7.01 15.31
CA SER A 278 -2.14 6.02 15.03
C SER A 278 -2.43 5.22 13.74
N PRO A 279 -1.45 4.54 13.14
CA PRO A 279 -1.69 3.66 11.99
C PRO A 279 -2.71 2.54 12.28
N LYS A 280 -2.76 2.03 13.51
CA LYS A 280 -3.78 1.06 13.95
C LYS A 280 -5.19 1.65 13.93
N ASP A 281 -5.34 2.87 14.42
CA ASP A 281 -6.61 3.61 14.41
C ASP A 281 -7.02 4.04 12.99
N THR A 282 -6.07 4.34 12.08
CA THR A 282 -6.35 4.46 10.65
C THR A 282 -6.97 3.16 10.10
N LEU A 283 -6.35 2.00 10.36
CA LEU A 283 -6.88 0.71 9.87
C LEU A 283 -8.26 0.39 10.45
N GLU A 284 -8.47 0.60 11.75
CA GLU A 284 -9.79 0.43 12.40
C GLU A 284 -10.86 1.36 11.81
N LYS A 285 -10.49 2.57 11.38
CA LYS A 285 -11.38 3.52 10.69
C LYS A 285 -11.63 3.17 9.23
N LEU A 286 -10.67 2.53 8.54
CA LEU A 286 -10.83 2.01 7.18
C LEU A 286 -11.74 0.77 7.17
N GLU A 287 -11.58 -0.16 8.13
CA GLU A 287 -12.50 -1.28 8.36
C GLU A 287 -13.91 -0.79 8.72
N ALA A 288 -14.04 0.21 9.59
CA ALA A 288 -15.33 0.82 9.92
C ALA A 288 -15.99 1.51 8.72
N PHE A 289 -15.20 2.09 7.80
CA PHE A 289 -15.73 2.64 6.55
C PHE A 289 -16.18 1.54 5.57
N GLU A 290 -15.43 0.45 5.45
CA GLU A 290 -15.82 -0.70 4.63
C GLU A 290 -17.19 -1.25 5.06
N THR A 291 -17.33 -1.62 6.34
CA THR A 291 -18.60 -2.17 6.86
C THR A 291 -19.71 -1.13 7.00
N GLY A 292 -19.38 0.14 7.20
CA GLY A 292 -20.37 1.22 7.33
C GLY A 292 -20.91 1.75 6.00
N PHE A 293 -20.08 1.77 4.95
CA PHE A 293 -20.38 2.45 3.68
C PHE A 293 -20.38 1.51 2.46
N LEU A 294 -19.41 0.59 2.35
CA LEU A 294 -19.30 -0.32 1.20
C LEU A 294 -20.26 -1.51 1.33
N ASP A 295 -20.25 -2.21 2.47
CA ASP A 295 -21.21 -3.31 2.76
C ASP A 295 -22.67 -2.82 2.77
N ALA A 296 -22.89 -1.52 3.01
CA ALA A 296 -24.19 -0.86 2.93
C ALA A 296 -24.66 -0.57 1.49
N GLY A 297 -23.79 -0.73 0.49
CA GLY A 297 -24.10 -0.53 -0.93
C GLY A 297 -24.00 0.91 -1.43
N TYR A 298 -23.26 1.80 -0.73
CA TYR A 298 -23.05 3.19 -1.16
C TYR A 298 -21.80 3.39 -2.04
N GLY A 299 -20.89 2.41 -2.08
CA GLY A 299 -19.71 2.42 -2.94
C GLY A 299 -19.81 1.50 -4.15
N ASP A 300 -18.76 1.52 -4.97
CA ASP A 300 -18.56 0.61 -6.10
C ASP A 300 -17.51 -0.48 -5.78
N GLU A 301 -17.54 -1.57 -6.54
CA GLU A 301 -16.62 -2.72 -6.38
C GLU A 301 -15.14 -2.27 -6.51
N GLN A 302 -14.85 -1.30 -7.36
CA GLN A 302 -13.49 -0.79 -7.54
C GLN A 302 -12.99 -0.08 -6.27
N MET A 303 -13.86 0.67 -5.58
CA MET A 303 -13.55 1.26 -4.27
C MET A 303 -13.28 0.20 -3.20
N HIS A 304 -14.02 -0.92 -3.22
CA HIS A 304 -13.79 -2.04 -2.31
C HIS A 304 -12.44 -2.74 -2.57
N LEU A 305 -12.11 -3.02 -3.84
CA LEU A 305 -10.81 -3.56 -4.25
C LEU A 305 -9.65 -2.60 -3.92
N ASN A 306 -9.82 -1.31 -4.21
CA ASN A 306 -8.84 -0.27 -3.88
C ASN A 306 -8.62 -0.16 -2.36
N LEU A 307 -9.70 -0.13 -1.56
CA LEU A 307 -9.62 -0.04 -0.11
C LEU A 307 -8.90 -1.24 0.50
N ARG A 308 -9.20 -2.46 0.05
CA ARG A 308 -8.50 -3.68 0.50
C ARG A 308 -7.02 -3.64 0.14
N ARG A 309 -6.66 -3.25 -1.09
CA ARG A 309 -5.26 -3.03 -1.48
C ARG A 309 -4.60 -1.99 -0.57
N TRP A 310 -5.23 -0.85 -0.36
CA TRP A 310 -4.66 0.23 0.42
C TRP A 310 -4.49 -0.12 1.90
N MET A 311 -5.38 -0.88 2.54
CA MET A 311 -5.16 -1.35 3.91
C MET A 311 -3.93 -2.26 4.03
N TYR A 312 -3.71 -3.14 3.04
CA TYR A 312 -2.51 -3.98 2.95
C TYR A 312 -1.24 -3.12 2.74
N GLU A 313 -1.22 -2.26 1.73
CA GLU A 313 -0.06 -1.42 1.40
C GLU A 313 0.26 -0.41 2.53
N PHE A 314 -0.76 0.18 3.17
CA PHE A 314 -0.64 1.05 4.33
C PHE A 314 0.01 0.31 5.51
N SER A 315 -0.42 -0.92 5.78
CA SER A 315 0.13 -1.72 6.89
C SER A 315 1.63 -2.01 6.72
N ILE A 316 2.11 -2.18 5.48
CA ILE A 316 3.53 -2.35 5.14
C ILE A 316 4.33 -1.05 5.36
N VAL A 317 3.89 0.08 4.78
CA VAL A 317 4.64 1.35 4.93
C VAL A 317 4.65 1.90 6.36
N HIS A 318 3.69 1.47 7.20
CA HIS A 318 3.64 1.81 8.62
C HIS A 318 4.27 0.79 9.57
N ASP A 319 4.90 -0.29 9.07
CA ASP A 319 5.55 -1.34 9.89
C ASP A 319 4.59 -2.00 10.90
N MET A 320 3.40 -2.36 10.42
CA MET A 320 2.42 -3.11 11.20
C MET A 320 2.84 -4.60 11.31
N PRO A 321 2.53 -5.29 12.42
CA PRO A 321 2.91 -6.70 12.57
C PRO A 321 2.41 -7.61 11.43
N PRO A 322 3.19 -8.61 10.98
CA PRO A 322 2.79 -9.55 9.92
C PRO A 322 1.40 -10.17 10.12
N GLU A 323 1.01 -10.48 11.35
CA GLU A 323 -0.28 -11.08 11.73
C GLU A 323 -1.47 -10.11 11.59
N VAL A 324 -1.20 -8.83 11.37
CA VAL A 324 -2.16 -7.79 10.97
C VAL A 324 -2.14 -7.65 9.45
N THR A 325 -0.97 -7.45 8.85
CA THR A 325 -0.79 -7.24 7.40
C THR A 325 -1.37 -8.37 6.53
N VAL A 326 -1.21 -9.64 6.92
CA VAL A 326 -1.78 -10.79 6.18
C VAL A 326 -3.32 -10.74 6.08
N ARG A 327 -4.02 -10.04 6.98
CA ARG A 327 -5.50 -9.95 6.98
C ARG A 327 -6.07 -9.14 5.81
N TYR A 328 -5.30 -8.18 5.31
CA TYR A 328 -5.69 -7.32 4.18
C TYR A 328 -5.16 -7.85 2.84
N MET A 329 -4.24 -8.83 2.89
CA MET A 329 -3.64 -9.45 1.72
C MET A 329 -4.70 -10.19 0.87
N HIS A 330 -4.63 -10.04 -0.45
CA HIS A 330 -5.58 -10.70 -1.35
C HIS A 330 -5.61 -12.24 -1.12
N PRO A 331 -6.78 -12.89 -0.91
CA PRO A 331 -6.84 -14.25 -0.35
C PRO A 331 -6.13 -15.33 -1.16
N GLU A 332 -6.06 -15.18 -2.50
CA GLU A 332 -5.34 -16.14 -3.35
C GLU A 332 -3.82 -15.95 -3.25
N THR A 333 -3.36 -14.70 -3.15
CA THR A 333 -1.96 -14.34 -2.94
C THR A 333 -1.51 -14.84 -1.58
N ALA A 334 -2.28 -14.59 -0.52
CA ALA A 334 -2.02 -15.08 0.84
C ALA A 334 -1.90 -16.61 0.87
N ARG A 335 -2.85 -17.34 0.28
CA ARG A 335 -2.81 -18.82 0.22
C ARG A 335 -1.63 -19.36 -0.59
N ARG A 336 -1.23 -18.71 -1.68
CA ARG A 336 -0.02 -19.09 -2.45
C ARG A 336 1.23 -18.89 -1.62
N ASP A 337 1.34 -17.72 -1.00
CA ASP A 337 2.50 -17.25 -0.27
C ASP A 337 2.72 -18.05 1.03
N GLU A 338 1.64 -18.39 1.75
CA GLU A 338 1.63 -19.35 2.87
C GLU A 338 2.18 -20.72 2.44
N ALA A 339 1.67 -21.28 1.34
CA ALA A 339 2.13 -22.56 0.81
C ALA A 339 3.62 -22.53 0.40
N LEU A 340 4.10 -21.43 -0.21
CA LEU A 340 5.53 -21.27 -0.52
C LEU A 340 6.38 -21.18 0.74
N SER A 341 5.93 -20.46 1.78
CA SER A 341 6.63 -20.39 3.07
C SER A 341 6.71 -21.76 3.75
N ILE A 342 5.62 -22.53 3.76
CA ILE A 342 5.58 -23.91 4.28
C ILE A 342 6.54 -24.83 3.52
N LEU A 343 6.63 -24.70 2.19
CA LEU A 343 7.51 -25.51 1.36
C LEU A 343 8.98 -25.07 1.42
N LYS A 344 9.27 -23.81 1.76
CA LYS A 344 10.63 -23.28 1.93
C LYS A 344 11.23 -23.65 3.29
N GLU A 345 10.42 -23.66 4.35
CA GLU A 345 10.85 -23.95 5.72
C GLU A 345 10.01 -25.08 6.37
N PRO A 346 10.00 -26.30 5.78
CA PRO A 346 9.14 -27.41 6.21
C PRO A 346 9.58 -28.08 7.53
N GLN A 347 10.72 -27.69 8.11
CA GLN A 347 11.30 -28.33 9.30
C GLN A 347 10.44 -28.10 10.55
N ASN A 348 9.83 -26.91 10.69
CA ASN A 348 8.95 -26.56 11.81
C ASN A 348 7.44 -26.68 11.49
N ARG A 349 7.09 -27.24 10.33
CA ARG A 349 5.70 -27.37 9.86
C ARG A 349 5.18 -28.79 10.03
N THR A 350 3.88 -28.93 10.24
CA THR A 350 3.25 -30.25 10.39
C THR A 350 3.23 -31.01 9.07
N ASP A 351 3.16 -32.33 9.16
CA ASP A 351 3.08 -33.21 7.99
C ASP A 351 1.87 -32.93 7.10
N ARG A 352 0.77 -32.42 7.67
CA ARG A 352 -0.45 -32.11 6.92
C ARG A 352 -0.27 -30.83 6.10
N GLU A 353 0.24 -29.77 6.71
CA GLU A 353 0.50 -28.47 6.04
C GLU A 353 1.42 -28.64 4.83
N ILE A 354 2.55 -29.34 4.99
CA ILE A 354 3.53 -29.57 3.90
C ILE A 354 2.88 -30.36 2.76
N CYS A 355 2.09 -31.38 3.09
CA CYS A 355 1.46 -32.24 2.10
C CYS A 355 0.34 -31.50 1.33
N ASP A 356 -0.46 -30.68 2.00
CA ASP A 356 -1.48 -29.85 1.34
C ASP A 356 -0.87 -28.69 0.53
N ALA A 357 0.21 -28.07 1.01
CA ALA A 357 0.98 -27.06 0.26
C ALA A 357 1.58 -27.64 -1.03
N LEU A 358 2.17 -28.84 -0.99
CA LEU A 358 2.59 -29.56 -2.21
C LEU A 358 1.42 -29.79 -3.17
N LEU A 359 0.25 -30.17 -2.65
CA LEU A 359 -0.94 -30.42 -3.47
C LEU A 359 -1.58 -29.17 -4.07
N GLN A 360 -1.39 -27.99 -3.48
CA GLN A 360 -1.87 -26.73 -4.04
C GLN A 360 -1.18 -26.42 -5.38
N PHE A 361 0.13 -26.62 -5.46
CA PHE A 361 0.89 -26.54 -6.71
C PHE A 361 0.79 -27.80 -7.57
N ALA A 362 0.25 -28.90 -7.01
CA ALA A 362 0.04 -30.17 -7.68
C ALA A 362 -1.43 -30.64 -7.72
N PRO A 363 -2.40 -29.82 -8.18
CA PRO A 363 -3.85 -30.03 -7.98
C PRO A 363 -4.40 -31.29 -8.66
N ARG A 364 -3.70 -31.82 -9.67
CA ARG A 364 -3.96 -33.15 -10.24
C ARG A 364 -3.95 -34.23 -9.16
N TRP A 365 -2.97 -34.20 -8.26
CA TRP A 365 -2.75 -35.24 -7.25
C TRP A 365 -3.68 -35.07 -6.05
N GLN A 366 -4.21 -33.87 -5.79
CA GLN A 366 -5.34 -33.68 -4.87
C GLN A 366 -6.57 -34.47 -5.32
N LYS A 367 -6.83 -34.52 -6.64
CA LYS A 367 -7.97 -35.26 -7.23
C LYS A 367 -7.65 -36.73 -7.57
N GLN A 368 -6.39 -37.10 -7.85
CA GLN A 368 -5.99 -38.44 -8.34
C GLN A 368 -5.09 -39.25 -7.37
N GLY A 369 -4.57 -38.63 -6.31
CA GLY A 369 -3.75 -39.25 -5.29
C GLY A 369 -4.55 -40.25 -4.44
N LYS A 370 -3.92 -41.35 -4.08
CA LYS A 370 -4.44 -42.38 -3.18
C LYS A 370 -3.67 -42.41 -1.88
N VAL A 371 -2.38 -42.05 -1.90
CA VAL A 371 -1.54 -41.96 -0.71
C VAL A 371 -1.89 -40.71 0.09
N VAL A 372 -2.01 -39.55 -0.54
CA VAL A 372 -2.35 -38.29 0.19
C VAL A 372 -3.79 -38.27 0.75
N ARG A 373 -4.65 -39.19 0.26
CA ARG A 373 -6.01 -39.42 0.78
C ARG A 373 -6.14 -40.73 1.57
N ASP A 374 -5.02 -41.29 2.03
CA ASP A 374 -5.01 -42.38 3.00
C ASP A 374 -5.48 -41.87 4.37
N SER A 375 -6.60 -42.41 4.84
CA SER A 375 -7.18 -42.07 6.15
C SER A 375 -6.36 -42.59 7.33
N SER A 376 -5.29 -43.37 7.11
CA SER A 376 -4.33 -43.73 8.16
C SER A 376 -3.39 -42.57 8.57
N GLY A 377 -3.29 -41.51 7.75
CA GLY A 377 -2.35 -40.40 7.95
C GLY A 377 -0.89 -40.71 7.57
N ARG A 378 -0.49 -41.99 7.44
CA ARG A 378 0.89 -42.39 7.06
C ARG A 378 1.27 -41.88 5.67
N GLY A 379 0.32 -41.84 4.73
CA GLY A 379 0.56 -41.32 3.39
C GLY A 379 1.05 -39.86 3.37
N PRO A 380 0.27 -38.91 3.92
CA PRO A 380 0.71 -37.51 4.08
C PRO A 380 2.03 -37.35 4.85
N ALA A 381 2.24 -38.10 5.94
CA ALA A 381 3.49 -38.05 6.72
C ALA A 381 4.73 -38.40 5.88
N LEU A 382 4.67 -39.46 5.07
CA LEU A 382 5.77 -39.85 4.19
C LEU A 382 5.99 -38.87 3.03
N PHE A 383 4.93 -38.19 2.56
CA PHE A 383 5.06 -37.08 1.60
C PHE A 383 5.80 -35.89 2.22
N ALA A 384 5.43 -35.49 3.42
CA ALA A 384 6.05 -34.37 4.12
C ALA A 384 7.51 -34.64 4.46
N GLN A 385 7.83 -35.83 4.99
CA GLN A 385 9.21 -36.17 5.29
C GLN A 385 10.08 -36.27 4.04
N ALA A 386 9.56 -36.85 2.94
CA ALA A 386 10.30 -36.90 1.69
C ALA A 386 10.52 -35.49 1.09
N TRP A 387 9.69 -34.50 1.41
CA TRP A 387 9.96 -33.10 1.06
C TRP A 387 11.00 -32.46 1.97
N ARG A 388 10.94 -32.67 3.30
CA ARG A 388 11.99 -32.19 4.24
C ARG A 388 13.38 -32.73 3.89
N ASP A 389 13.46 -34.00 3.48
CA ASP A 389 14.70 -34.64 3.02
C ASP A 389 15.22 -34.07 1.68
N LEU A 390 14.34 -33.49 0.84
CA LEU A 390 14.65 -33.03 -0.53
C LEU A 390 14.87 -31.51 -0.66
N VAL A 391 14.16 -30.69 0.11
CA VAL A 391 14.01 -29.23 -0.15
C VAL A 391 15.35 -28.50 -0.35
N ASP A 392 16.30 -28.75 0.55
CA ASP A 392 17.63 -28.12 0.57
C ASP A 392 18.67 -28.85 -0.31
N HIS A 393 18.31 -29.98 -0.92
CA HIS A 393 19.24 -30.77 -1.73
C HIS A 393 19.66 -29.99 -2.98
N LYS A 394 20.97 -29.86 -3.21
CA LYS A 394 21.51 -29.09 -4.33
C LYS A 394 21.71 -29.94 -5.58
N TRP A 395 21.16 -29.49 -6.69
CA TRP A 395 21.29 -30.12 -8.00
C TRP A 395 22.75 -30.04 -8.48
N GLN A 396 23.35 -31.17 -8.85
CA GLN A 396 24.79 -31.25 -9.16
C GLN A 396 25.19 -30.39 -10.36
N ASP A 397 24.32 -30.30 -11.38
CA ASP A 397 24.58 -29.55 -12.62
C ASP A 397 24.42 -28.02 -12.48
N THR A 398 23.68 -27.51 -11.48
CA THR A 398 23.33 -26.07 -11.38
C THR A 398 23.58 -25.43 -10.01
N GLY A 399 23.86 -26.21 -8.97
CA GLY A 399 24.07 -25.72 -7.60
C GLY A 399 22.80 -25.22 -6.87
N GLN A 400 21.66 -25.15 -7.56
CA GLN A 400 20.36 -24.73 -7.03
C GLN A 400 19.75 -25.81 -6.12
N THR A 401 19.04 -25.39 -5.07
CA THR A 401 18.21 -26.29 -4.24
C THR A 401 17.02 -26.87 -5.01
N VAL A 402 16.42 -27.96 -4.53
CA VAL A 402 15.16 -28.50 -5.09
C VAL A 402 14.03 -27.47 -5.00
N PHE A 403 14.00 -26.64 -3.95
CA PHE A 403 13.06 -25.52 -3.85
C PHE A 403 13.24 -24.53 -5.01
N GLU A 404 14.45 -24.01 -5.21
CA GLU A 404 14.75 -23.06 -6.29
C GLU A 404 14.54 -23.66 -7.68
N ALA A 405 14.83 -24.96 -7.84
CA ALA A 405 14.56 -25.70 -9.06
C ALA A 405 13.05 -25.85 -9.38
N CYS A 406 12.16 -25.67 -8.39
CA CYS A 406 10.71 -25.73 -8.58
C CYS A 406 10.04 -24.35 -8.62
N PHE A 407 10.54 -23.38 -7.85
CA PHE A 407 9.89 -22.07 -7.62
C PHE A 407 10.73 -20.85 -8.01
N GLY A 408 11.93 -21.05 -8.57
CA GLY A 408 12.87 -19.99 -8.90
C GLY A 408 13.57 -19.39 -7.67
N THR A 409 14.16 -18.21 -7.82
CA THR A 409 14.66 -17.39 -6.72
C THR A 409 13.76 -16.17 -6.51
N ALA A 410 13.77 -15.57 -5.33
CA ALA A 410 13.04 -14.32 -5.08
C ALA A 410 13.56 -13.21 -6.00
N GLN A 411 12.66 -12.55 -6.74
CA GLN A 411 12.96 -11.41 -7.61
C GLN A 411 12.58 -10.11 -6.91
N SER A 412 13.35 -9.06 -7.16
CA SER A 412 13.11 -7.72 -6.62
C SER A 412 12.48 -6.83 -7.70
N TYR A 413 11.27 -6.33 -7.43
CA TYR A 413 10.54 -5.41 -8.31
C TYR A 413 10.46 -4.02 -7.68
N ARG A 414 10.46 -2.95 -8.48
CA ARG A 414 10.11 -1.60 -8.00
C ARG A 414 8.65 -1.61 -7.55
N TRP A 415 8.37 -1.10 -6.35
CA TRP A 415 7.02 -1.06 -5.78
C TRP A 415 6.61 0.39 -5.51
N TYR A 416 5.32 0.70 -5.71
CA TYR A 416 4.73 2.00 -5.48
C TYR A 416 3.63 1.86 -4.42
N PRO A 417 3.92 2.13 -3.13
CA PRO A 417 2.93 2.00 -2.08
C PRO A 417 1.78 2.97 -2.26
N LEU A 418 0.55 2.52 -1.98
CA LEU A 418 -0.66 3.33 -2.06
C LEU A 418 -0.85 3.97 -3.44
N SER A 419 -0.51 3.18 -4.46
CA SER A 419 -0.77 3.47 -5.88
C SER A 419 -2.23 3.89 -6.08
N ASN A 420 -2.45 4.89 -6.94
CA ASN A 420 -3.76 5.47 -7.29
C ASN A 420 -4.48 6.15 -6.10
N ALA A 421 -3.77 6.47 -5.01
CA ALA A 421 -4.26 7.30 -3.92
C ALA A 421 -3.55 8.66 -3.84
N VAL A 422 -4.24 9.69 -3.34
CA VAL A 422 -3.60 10.96 -2.98
C VAL A 422 -2.89 10.81 -1.64
N TRP A 423 -1.68 10.25 -1.68
CA TRP A 423 -0.88 9.93 -0.49
C TRP A 423 0.51 10.58 -0.50
N MET A 424 1.05 10.83 0.70
CA MET A 424 2.38 11.38 0.92
C MET A 424 3.15 10.50 1.92
N ASP A 425 4.26 9.90 1.48
CA ASP A 425 5.18 9.17 2.36
C ASP A 425 5.66 10.10 3.51
N PRO A 426 5.38 9.77 4.79
CA PRO A 426 5.74 10.59 5.94
C PRO A 426 7.22 10.47 6.34
N GLU A 427 7.96 9.51 5.78
CA GLU A 427 9.36 9.20 6.12
C GLU A 427 10.30 9.21 4.91
N GLN A 428 10.04 10.10 3.94
CA GLN A 428 10.87 10.28 2.74
C GLN A 428 12.38 10.33 3.09
N GLY A 429 13.13 9.37 2.54
CA GLY A 429 14.58 9.29 2.66
C GLY A 429 15.13 8.47 3.84
N LYS A 430 14.30 7.89 4.73
CA LYS A 430 14.78 6.86 5.66
C LYS A 430 14.81 5.49 4.98
N ASP A 431 15.98 4.86 4.88
CA ASP A 431 16.04 3.46 4.47
C ASP A 431 15.31 2.57 5.50
N ARG A 432 14.59 1.55 5.02
CA ARG A 432 13.72 0.67 5.82
C ARG A 432 13.65 -0.71 5.17
N GLU A 433 13.53 -1.77 5.96
CA GLU A 433 13.25 -3.12 5.50
C GLU A 433 12.06 -3.69 6.28
N TYR A 434 11.18 -4.44 5.62
CA TYR A 434 9.98 -5.03 6.21
C TYR A 434 9.79 -6.47 5.71
N HIS A 435 9.77 -7.44 6.61
CA HIS A 435 9.63 -8.86 6.29
C HIS A 435 8.25 -9.38 6.72
N LEU A 436 7.38 -9.70 5.76
CA LEU A 436 6.10 -10.35 6.03
C LEU A 436 6.25 -11.87 6.16
N SER A 437 7.17 -12.46 5.40
CA SER A 437 7.42 -13.91 5.39
C SER A 437 8.78 -14.25 4.75
N PRO A 438 9.28 -15.50 4.91
CA PRO A 438 10.47 -15.99 4.20
C PRO A 438 10.42 -15.96 2.66
N ILE A 439 9.28 -15.60 2.07
CA ILE A 439 9.06 -15.55 0.61
C ILE A 439 8.61 -14.18 0.10
N ARG A 440 8.38 -13.20 0.99
CA ARG A 440 8.01 -11.82 0.65
C ARG A 440 8.50 -10.81 1.69
N SER A 441 9.30 -9.86 1.21
CA SER A 441 9.77 -8.69 1.97
C SER A 441 9.81 -7.45 1.09
N TRP A 442 9.95 -6.28 1.71
CA TRP A 442 10.10 -5.00 1.01
C TRP A 442 11.29 -4.25 1.59
N SER A 443 11.97 -3.49 0.74
CA SER A 443 13.00 -2.55 1.18
C SER A 443 12.81 -1.19 0.52
N ARG A 444 13.03 -0.13 1.30
CA ARG A 444 13.15 1.25 0.82
C ARG A 444 14.62 1.63 0.88
N HIS A 445 15.21 1.96 -0.26
CA HIS A 445 16.57 2.46 -0.37
C HIS A 445 16.60 3.77 -1.14
N LYS A 446 17.20 4.82 -0.56
CA LYS A 446 17.24 6.18 -1.15
C LYS A 446 15.86 6.74 -1.50
N GLY A 447 14.81 6.29 -0.81
CA GLY A 447 13.41 6.66 -1.08
C GLY A 447 12.69 5.82 -2.14
N ILE A 448 13.38 4.91 -2.84
CA ILE A 448 12.74 3.98 -3.79
C ILE A 448 12.37 2.68 -3.06
N TRP A 449 11.09 2.33 -3.10
CA TRP A 449 10.57 1.07 -2.57
C TRP A 449 10.73 -0.07 -3.57
N HIS A 450 11.05 -1.26 -3.06
CA HIS A 450 11.11 -2.51 -3.79
C HIS A 450 10.35 -3.61 -3.04
N GLU A 451 9.72 -4.52 -3.77
CA GLU A 451 9.15 -5.77 -3.26
C GLU A 451 10.00 -6.95 -3.72
N SER A 452 10.56 -7.72 -2.79
CA SER A 452 11.17 -9.00 -3.04
C SER A 452 10.12 -10.11 -2.91
N ARG A 453 9.87 -10.87 -3.99
CA ARG A 453 8.88 -11.96 -4.01
C ARG A 453 9.27 -13.12 -4.91
N TYR A 454 8.75 -14.31 -4.60
CA TYR A 454 8.74 -15.43 -5.54
C TYR A 454 7.60 -15.26 -6.55
N GLU A 455 7.93 -14.99 -7.81
CA GLU A 455 6.94 -14.81 -8.86
C GLU A 455 6.64 -16.11 -9.64
N SER A 456 5.35 -16.35 -9.80
CA SER A 456 4.72 -17.51 -10.44
C SER A 456 5.17 -17.77 -11.88
N LEU A 457 5.59 -16.73 -12.61
CA LEU A 457 6.16 -16.83 -13.95
C LEU A 457 7.41 -17.73 -14.01
N TYR A 458 8.17 -17.84 -12.92
CA TYR A 458 9.41 -18.62 -12.85
C TYR A 458 9.21 -20.02 -12.24
N PHE A 459 7.97 -20.43 -11.92
CA PHE A 459 7.70 -21.72 -11.28
C PHE A 459 7.80 -22.86 -12.30
N ASN A 460 8.83 -23.70 -12.17
CA ASN A 460 8.93 -24.96 -12.90
C ASN A 460 8.04 -26.03 -12.26
N LEU A 461 6.72 -25.85 -12.40
CA LEU A 461 5.73 -26.75 -11.84
C LEU A 461 5.85 -28.18 -12.40
N ASP A 462 6.37 -28.38 -13.62
CA ASP A 462 6.60 -29.71 -14.18
C ASP A 462 7.65 -30.52 -13.38
N ARG A 463 8.74 -29.89 -12.91
CA ARG A 463 9.68 -30.52 -11.97
C ARG A 463 8.96 -30.96 -10.68
N LEU A 464 8.10 -30.10 -10.14
CA LEU A 464 7.29 -30.44 -8.95
C LEU A 464 6.30 -31.58 -9.22
N GLN A 465 5.65 -31.62 -10.39
CA GLN A 465 4.78 -32.72 -10.81
C GLN A 465 5.54 -34.05 -10.87
N VAL A 466 6.81 -34.06 -11.31
CA VAL A 466 7.66 -35.26 -11.32
C VAL A 466 7.95 -35.73 -9.89
N ILE A 467 8.28 -34.81 -8.97
CA ILE A 467 8.54 -35.12 -7.54
C ILE A 467 7.28 -35.74 -6.89
N VAL A 468 6.15 -35.03 -6.92
CA VAL A 468 4.87 -35.47 -6.33
C VAL A 468 4.39 -36.79 -6.94
N ARG A 469 4.62 -37.00 -8.24
CA ARG A 469 4.32 -38.25 -8.93
C ARG A 469 5.23 -39.41 -8.49
N ALA A 470 6.53 -39.17 -8.30
CA ALA A 470 7.47 -40.18 -7.84
C ALA A 470 7.13 -40.61 -6.40
N MET A 471 6.82 -39.66 -5.52
CA MET A 471 6.30 -39.90 -4.17
C MET A 471 5.04 -40.77 -4.23
N GLU A 472 4.01 -40.36 -4.97
CA GLU A 472 2.77 -41.13 -5.11
C GLU A 472 3.01 -42.54 -5.69
N ARG A 473 3.95 -42.73 -6.62
CA ARG A 473 4.28 -44.06 -7.17
C ARG A 473 4.92 -44.97 -6.11
N LEU A 474 5.96 -44.48 -5.45
CA LEU A 474 6.77 -45.26 -4.52
C LEU A 474 5.98 -45.57 -3.25
N LEU A 475 5.25 -44.59 -2.72
CA LEU A 475 4.40 -44.75 -1.54
C LEU A 475 3.17 -45.62 -1.80
N ARG A 476 2.58 -45.63 -3.02
CA ARG A 476 1.57 -46.64 -3.40
C ARG A 476 2.10 -48.06 -3.30
N LYS A 477 3.35 -48.29 -3.73
CA LYS A 477 3.99 -49.60 -3.69
C LYS A 477 4.21 -50.04 -2.25
N GLU A 478 4.71 -49.15 -1.38
CA GLU A 478 4.94 -49.44 0.03
C GLU A 478 3.63 -49.70 0.81
N ALA A 479 2.58 -48.92 0.55
CA ALA A 479 1.28 -49.08 1.17
C ALA A 479 0.42 -50.21 0.54
N GLY A 480 0.93 -50.95 -0.44
CA GLY A 480 0.20 -52.04 -1.12
C GLY A 480 -1.04 -51.59 -1.92
N ILE A 481 -1.13 -50.30 -2.26
CA ILE A 481 -2.35 -49.69 -2.83
C ILE A 481 -2.53 -50.13 -4.29
N ARG A 482 -3.70 -50.69 -4.61
CA ARG A 482 -4.06 -51.13 -5.98
C ARG A 482 -4.01 -49.97 -6.98
N GLY A 483 -3.38 -50.21 -8.13
CA GLY A 483 -3.18 -49.23 -9.19
C GLY A 483 -1.83 -48.50 -9.07
N SER A 484 -0.75 -49.29 -9.09
CA SER A 484 0.62 -48.78 -9.15
C SER A 484 0.84 -47.95 -10.42
N LEU A 485 1.67 -46.91 -10.30
CA LEU A 485 2.08 -46.08 -11.44
C LEU A 485 3.34 -46.68 -12.07
N GLN A 486 3.43 -46.66 -13.41
CA GLN A 486 4.67 -47.05 -14.09
C GLN A 486 5.77 -46.02 -13.84
N LYS A 487 7.02 -46.47 -13.69
CA LYS A 487 8.21 -45.59 -13.58
C LYS A 487 8.43 -44.84 -14.89
N ARG A 488 8.88 -43.58 -14.80
CA ARG A 488 9.36 -42.79 -15.94
C ARG A 488 10.87 -42.52 -15.84
N PRO A 489 11.56 -42.22 -16.96
CA PRO A 489 12.95 -41.74 -16.92
C PRO A 489 13.09 -40.43 -16.14
N GLU A 490 12.13 -39.50 -16.27
CA GLU A 490 12.07 -38.23 -15.54
C GLU A 490 12.21 -38.38 -14.02
N GLU A 491 11.70 -39.48 -13.47
CA GLU A 491 11.62 -39.74 -12.03
C GLU A 491 12.91 -40.35 -11.45
N ALA A 492 13.94 -40.61 -12.29
CA ALA A 492 15.11 -41.39 -11.90
C ALA A 492 16.05 -40.69 -10.91
N TRP A 493 16.10 -39.36 -10.91
CA TRP A 493 16.96 -38.57 -10.01
C TRP A 493 16.38 -38.46 -8.59
N VAL A 494 15.05 -38.41 -8.45
CA VAL A 494 14.35 -38.23 -7.16
C VAL A 494 14.01 -39.56 -6.47
N GLU A 495 13.93 -40.66 -7.25
CA GLU A 495 13.63 -42.01 -6.73
C GLU A 495 14.57 -42.49 -5.59
N PRO A 496 15.90 -42.27 -5.61
CA PRO A 496 16.79 -42.69 -4.52
C PRO A 496 16.43 -42.06 -3.17
N PHE A 497 16.21 -40.75 -3.13
CA PHE A 497 15.90 -40.01 -1.91
C PHE A 497 14.56 -40.48 -1.30
N ILE A 498 13.52 -40.59 -2.12
CA ILE A 498 12.20 -41.06 -1.66
C ILE A 498 12.28 -42.53 -1.17
N LEU A 499 13.08 -43.38 -1.82
CA LEU A 499 13.32 -44.75 -1.35
C LEU A 499 14.08 -44.78 -0.02
N GLU A 500 15.04 -43.88 0.20
CA GLU A 500 15.74 -43.75 1.48
C GLU A 500 14.78 -43.33 2.60
N THR A 501 13.95 -42.30 2.38
CA THR A 501 12.93 -41.88 3.36
C THR A 501 11.98 -43.02 3.73
N VAL A 502 11.54 -43.82 2.73
CA VAL A 502 10.65 -44.97 2.95
C VAL A 502 11.33 -46.11 3.71
N GLU A 503 12.60 -46.38 3.42
CA GLU A 503 13.38 -47.39 4.15
C GLU A 503 13.68 -46.93 5.58
N ARG A 504 13.84 -45.62 5.82
CA ARG A 504 13.99 -45.04 7.17
C ARG A 504 12.71 -45.23 8.01
N ASP A 505 11.53 -44.92 7.48
CA ASP A 505 10.24 -45.21 8.17
C ASP A 505 10.06 -46.71 8.43
N ARG A 506 10.46 -47.59 7.49
CA ARG A 506 10.44 -49.04 7.72
C ARG A 506 11.33 -49.42 8.89
N GLN A 507 12.58 -48.95 8.94
CA GLN A 507 13.53 -49.29 9.99
C GLN A 507 13.10 -48.74 11.35
N GLU A 508 12.58 -47.51 11.41
CA GLU A 508 11.97 -46.95 12.62
C GLU A 508 10.77 -47.75 13.09
N ARG A 509 9.85 -48.12 12.17
CA ARG A 509 8.70 -48.97 12.51
C ARG A 509 9.12 -50.34 13.04
N GLU A 510 10.15 -50.96 12.46
CA GLU A 510 10.70 -52.21 12.96
C GLU A 510 11.38 -52.05 14.31
N ALA A 511 12.10 -50.94 14.56
CA ALA A 511 12.69 -50.63 15.86
C ALA A 511 11.60 -50.43 16.93
N ARG A 512 10.60 -49.58 16.66
CA ARG A 512 9.44 -49.35 17.53
C ARG A 512 8.67 -50.66 17.80
N LYS A 513 8.53 -51.54 16.80
CA LYS A 513 7.92 -52.88 16.97
C LYS A 513 8.78 -53.80 17.84
N ARG A 514 10.09 -53.92 17.56
CA ARG A 514 11.05 -54.70 18.38
C ARG A 514 11.08 -54.22 19.82
N GLU A 515 10.98 -52.91 20.06
CA GLU A 515 10.90 -52.36 21.40
C GLU A 515 9.56 -52.63 22.09
N ALA A 516 8.43 -52.50 21.38
CA ALA A 516 7.12 -52.87 21.93
C ALA A 516 7.07 -54.38 22.27
N GLU A 517 7.65 -55.23 21.43
CA GLU A 517 7.81 -56.67 21.67
C GLU A 517 8.76 -56.95 22.85
N ARG A 518 9.88 -56.23 22.95
CA ARG A 518 10.82 -56.29 24.10
C ARG A 518 10.13 -55.88 25.40
N ARG A 519 9.35 -54.79 25.40
CA ARG A 519 8.65 -54.30 26.59
C ARG A 519 7.55 -55.28 27.01
N ALA A 520 6.71 -55.72 26.07
CA ALA A 520 5.69 -56.74 26.35
C ALA A 520 6.33 -58.08 26.84
N ALA A 521 7.49 -58.46 26.31
CA ALA A 521 8.25 -59.60 26.82
C ALA A 521 8.70 -59.38 28.26
N MET A 522 9.29 -58.22 28.60
CA MET A 522 9.70 -57.87 29.96
C MET A 522 8.52 -57.81 30.93
N ASP A 523 7.40 -57.19 30.53
CA ASP A 523 6.16 -57.10 31.32
C ASP A 523 5.53 -58.49 31.55
N SER A 524 5.80 -59.46 30.68
CA SER A 524 5.34 -60.85 30.80
C SER A 524 6.24 -61.76 31.66
N VAL A 525 7.39 -61.28 32.14
CA VAL A 525 8.29 -62.07 33.01
C VAL A 525 7.70 -62.18 34.42
N GLN A 526 6.96 -63.28 34.65
CA GLN A 526 6.57 -63.72 35.99
C GLN A 526 7.82 -64.15 36.78
N ILE A 527 8.39 -63.23 37.59
CA ILE A 527 9.49 -63.54 38.51
C ILE A 527 8.93 -64.33 39.69
N ASP A 528 9.25 -65.63 39.77
CA ASP A 528 8.85 -66.45 40.92
C ASP A 528 9.70 -66.14 42.17
N PHE A 529 9.12 -65.37 43.08
CA PHE A 529 9.73 -65.02 44.35
C PHE A 529 9.75 -66.17 45.37
N SER A 530 9.14 -67.35 45.10
CA SER A 530 9.20 -68.51 46.00
C SER A 530 10.63 -68.93 46.34
N SER A 531 11.53 -68.78 45.36
CA SER A 531 12.94 -69.16 45.49
C SER A 531 13.81 -68.12 46.20
N LEU A 532 13.36 -66.86 46.38
CA LEU A 532 14.16 -65.84 47.07
C LEU A 532 14.44 -66.20 48.53
N SER A 533 13.47 -66.78 49.23
CA SER A 533 13.65 -67.23 50.62
C SER A 533 14.72 -68.30 50.73
N LYS A 534 14.76 -69.21 49.74
CA LYS A 534 15.75 -70.29 49.67
C LYS A 534 17.13 -69.76 49.31
N ILE A 535 17.24 -68.90 48.30
CA ILE A 535 18.49 -68.22 47.92
C ILE A 535 19.06 -67.40 49.10
N ARG A 536 18.20 -66.75 49.90
CA ARG A 536 18.64 -66.06 51.13
C ARG A 536 19.12 -67.04 52.20
N GLN A 537 18.46 -68.17 52.41
CA GLN A 537 18.89 -69.20 53.36
C GLN A 537 20.20 -69.86 52.93
N ASP A 538 20.34 -70.21 51.64
CA ASP A 538 21.55 -70.81 51.08
C ASP A 538 22.74 -69.81 51.14
N ALA A 539 22.51 -68.52 50.90
CA ALA A 539 23.53 -67.48 51.06
C ALA A 539 23.92 -67.23 52.53
N ILE A 540 22.96 -67.27 53.45
CA ILE A 540 23.22 -67.22 54.91
C ILE A 540 24.06 -68.43 55.34
N ALA A 541 23.65 -69.65 54.95
CA ALA A 541 24.39 -70.87 55.26
C ALA A 541 25.79 -70.90 54.61
N THR A 542 25.95 -70.34 53.41
CA THR A 542 27.27 -70.23 52.76
C THR A 542 28.17 -69.24 53.51
N ARG A 543 27.65 -68.09 53.94
CA ARG A 543 28.39 -67.14 54.81
C ARG A 543 28.76 -67.79 56.15
N ASP A 544 27.79 -68.44 56.80
CA ASP A 544 27.95 -69.06 58.11
C ASP A 544 28.83 -70.32 58.07
N SER A 545 29.08 -70.87 56.88
CA SER A 545 30.06 -71.93 56.59
C SER A 545 31.43 -71.41 56.13
N LEU A 546 31.62 -70.09 56.01
CA LEU A 546 32.88 -69.43 55.65
C LEU A 546 33.47 -68.59 56.80
N LEU A 547 32.66 -68.28 57.82
CA LEU A 547 33.10 -67.70 59.10
C LEU A 547 33.91 -68.74 59.89
N THR A 548 35.01 -68.30 60.52
CA THR A 548 35.79 -69.13 61.45
C THR A 548 35.29 -68.99 62.89
N GLU A 549 35.72 -69.89 63.78
CA GLU A 549 35.26 -69.92 65.18
C GLU A 549 35.56 -68.60 65.93
N GLU A 550 36.67 -67.92 65.60
CA GLU A 550 37.05 -66.62 66.18
C GLU A 550 36.09 -65.47 65.79
N GLU A 551 35.49 -65.48 64.59
CA GLU A 551 34.58 -64.42 64.12
C GLU A 551 33.13 -64.58 64.64
N THR A 552 32.86 -65.63 65.41
CA THR A 552 31.49 -65.98 65.83
C THR A 552 31.09 -65.39 67.19
N GLU A 553 32.06 -65.06 68.07
CA GLU A 553 31.79 -64.63 69.46
C GLU A 553 31.55 -63.12 69.65
N GLU A 554 31.96 -62.25 68.71
CA GLU A 554 31.82 -60.78 68.81
C GLU A 554 30.39 -60.26 68.53
N ARG A 555 29.38 -60.71 69.28
CA ARG A 555 27.97 -60.28 69.08
C ARG A 555 27.20 -59.94 70.37
N THR A 556 27.56 -58.82 71.01
CA THR A 556 26.66 -58.14 71.96
C THR A 556 25.54 -57.39 71.23
N PRO A 557 24.30 -57.33 71.77
CA PRO A 557 23.14 -56.78 71.07
C PRO A 557 22.91 -55.28 71.31
N GLU A 558 22.78 -54.49 70.24
CA GLU A 558 22.19 -53.14 70.31
C GLU A 558 20.65 -53.18 70.17
N VAL A 559 19.98 -52.20 70.81
CA VAL A 559 18.52 -52.12 70.90
C VAL A 559 17.97 -51.16 69.84
N PRO A 560 16.94 -51.52 69.05
CA PRO A 560 16.36 -50.61 68.06
C PRO A 560 15.66 -49.40 68.70
N ARG A 561 15.94 -48.19 68.20
CA ARG A 561 15.06 -47.03 68.40
C ARG A 561 14.08 -46.89 67.22
N PRO A 562 12.83 -46.49 67.44
CA PRO A 562 11.79 -46.52 66.41
C PRO A 562 11.87 -45.32 65.45
N ALA A 563 11.75 -45.58 64.16
CA ALA A 563 11.36 -44.57 63.18
C ALA A 563 9.83 -44.46 63.13
N HIS A 564 9.29 -43.26 63.30
CA HIS A 564 7.85 -42.97 63.27
C HIS A 564 7.54 -42.12 62.04
N PHE A 565 6.62 -42.58 61.19
CA PHE A 565 6.23 -41.88 59.95
C PHE A 565 4.95 -41.05 60.16
N PRO A 566 4.97 -39.73 59.86
CA PRO A 566 3.77 -38.96 59.55
C PRO A 566 3.38 -39.12 58.06
N PRO A 567 2.08 -39.13 57.70
CA PRO A 567 1.61 -39.17 56.32
C PRO A 567 1.52 -37.76 55.69
N VAL A 568 1.43 -37.67 54.36
CA VAL A 568 1.20 -36.42 53.62
C VAL A 568 0.20 -36.60 52.47
N GLU A 569 -0.82 -35.74 52.45
CA GLU A 569 -1.68 -35.37 51.32
C GLU A 569 -1.85 -33.82 51.39
N PRO A 570 -2.26 -33.11 50.32
CA PRO A 570 -1.58 -33.03 49.01
C PRO A 570 -1.45 -31.58 48.48
N ALA A 571 -0.91 -31.44 47.25
CA ALA A 571 -1.10 -30.32 46.28
C ALA A 571 -0.19 -29.05 46.28
N ALA A 572 0.39 -28.82 45.09
CA ALA A 572 0.39 -27.56 44.28
C ALA A 572 1.39 -26.38 44.51
N LEU A 573 2.11 -26.08 43.39
CA LEU A 573 2.59 -24.79 42.83
C LEU A 573 3.91 -24.10 43.28
N ASP A 574 4.78 -23.95 42.27
CA ASP A 574 5.63 -22.82 41.80
C ASP A 574 6.79 -22.19 42.64
N ASP A 575 8.02 -22.38 42.10
CA ASP A 575 9.08 -21.39 41.72
C ASP A 575 9.59 -20.26 42.68
N PRO A 576 10.76 -19.61 42.46
CA PRO A 576 11.76 -19.76 41.37
C PRO A 576 13.28 -19.72 41.77
N ASP A 577 14.13 -19.81 40.73
CA ASP A 577 15.34 -18.97 40.45
C ASP A 577 16.80 -19.33 40.85
N THR A 578 17.70 -19.05 39.89
CA THR A 578 19.15 -18.66 39.92
C THR A 578 20.26 -19.62 40.45
N GLU A 579 21.25 -19.89 39.58
CA GLU A 579 22.55 -20.56 39.87
C GLU A 579 23.76 -19.59 40.00
N ALA A 580 24.93 -20.08 40.47
CA ALA A 580 26.17 -19.27 40.55
C ALA A 580 27.51 -20.02 40.34
N ARG A 581 28.25 -19.62 39.29
CA ARG A 581 29.74 -19.49 39.12
C ARG A 581 30.74 -20.55 39.64
N THR A 582 31.73 -20.90 38.79
CA THR A 582 33.18 -20.87 39.16
C THR A 582 34.15 -20.84 37.93
N GLN A 583 35.44 -20.51 38.16
CA GLN A 583 36.59 -20.38 37.21
C GLN A 583 37.93 -20.47 38.03
N PRO A 584 39.19 -20.43 37.49
CA PRO A 584 39.73 -20.04 36.15
C PRO A 584 40.50 -21.22 35.45
N GLU A 585 41.68 -21.21 34.77
CA GLU A 585 42.81 -20.31 34.36
C GLU A 585 43.57 -20.99 33.15
N SER A 586 44.73 -20.66 32.53
CA SER A 586 45.84 -19.66 32.60
C SER A 586 46.73 -19.72 31.30
N ALA A 587 47.28 -18.58 30.79
CA ALA A 587 48.45 -18.37 29.85
C ALA A 587 48.65 -19.27 28.57
N ALA A 588 48.95 -18.82 27.33
CA ALA A 588 49.87 -17.81 26.72
C ALA A 588 51.35 -18.29 26.59
N LEU A 589 52.15 -18.12 25.50
CA LEU A 589 52.32 -17.07 24.45
C LEU A 589 52.94 -17.58 23.09
N GLU A 590 52.70 -16.83 21.99
CA GLU A 590 53.56 -16.34 20.83
C GLU A 590 54.89 -17.03 20.40
N ALA A 591 55.51 -16.82 19.19
CA ALA A 591 55.19 -16.33 17.80
C ALA A 591 56.50 -16.50 16.93
N ASP A 592 56.86 -15.90 15.76
CA ASP A 592 56.32 -14.91 14.78
C ASP A 592 57.15 -14.91 13.43
N THR A 593 56.70 -14.20 12.37
CA THR A 593 57.44 -13.65 11.17
C THR A 593 58.08 -14.58 10.10
N ILE A 594 58.37 -14.22 8.80
CA ILE A 594 58.01 -13.15 7.81
C ILE A 594 58.43 -13.63 6.38
N GLY A 595 57.79 -13.17 5.28
CA GLY A 595 58.42 -13.24 3.92
C GLY A 595 57.52 -12.99 2.68
N GLU A 596 57.96 -12.15 1.74
CA GLU A 596 57.37 -11.78 0.43
C GLU A 596 58.53 -11.42 -0.56
N PRO A 597 58.35 -11.17 -1.89
CA PRO A 597 57.23 -11.40 -2.82
C PRO A 597 57.64 -12.08 -4.16
N GLY A 598 56.74 -12.22 -5.15
CA GLY A 598 57.06 -12.63 -6.54
C GLY A 598 55.88 -12.56 -7.53
N GLN A 599 56.13 -12.32 -8.82
CA GLN A 599 55.12 -12.19 -9.91
C GLN A 599 55.29 -13.28 -11.00
N THR A 600 54.18 -13.66 -11.66
CA THR A 600 53.93 -13.70 -13.13
C THR A 600 52.62 -14.47 -13.45
N ASP A 601 51.71 -13.83 -14.18
CA ASP A 601 50.97 -14.23 -15.41
C ASP A 601 50.39 -15.68 -15.54
N ASP A 602 49.24 -15.96 -16.18
CA ASP A 602 48.29 -15.16 -16.99
C ASP A 602 46.91 -15.87 -17.11
N GLU A 603 45.94 -15.27 -17.84
CA GLU A 603 44.62 -15.82 -18.32
C GLU A 603 43.57 -16.23 -17.23
N GLU A 604 42.25 -16.01 -17.36
CA GLU A 604 41.41 -15.38 -18.40
C GLU A 604 40.20 -14.66 -17.72
N ARG A 605 39.66 -13.57 -18.31
CA ARG A 605 38.45 -12.87 -17.83
C ARG A 605 37.60 -12.36 -19.01
N PRO A 606 36.28 -12.65 -19.09
CA PRO A 606 35.39 -11.99 -20.06
C PRO A 606 35.14 -10.51 -19.68
N PRO A 607 34.72 -9.65 -20.65
CA PRO A 607 35.08 -8.24 -20.63
C PRO A 607 34.14 -7.30 -19.87
N GLU A 608 34.73 -6.24 -19.35
CA GLU A 608 34.09 -5.01 -18.90
C GLU A 608 33.87 -4.08 -20.11
N ILE A 609 32.70 -3.45 -20.24
CA ILE A 609 32.40 -2.50 -21.34
C ILE A 609 31.91 -1.17 -20.76
N LEU A 610 32.76 -0.14 -20.84
CA LEU A 610 32.45 1.28 -20.64
C LEU A 610 33.41 2.11 -21.51
N PRO A 611 33.10 3.38 -21.84
CA PRO A 611 31.82 4.09 -21.70
C PRO A 611 31.23 4.52 -23.08
N ALA A 612 30.01 5.07 -23.05
CA ALA A 612 29.50 5.95 -24.11
C ALA A 612 29.17 7.31 -23.48
N ASP A 613 29.39 8.39 -24.23
CA ASP A 613 29.20 9.78 -23.79
C ASP A 613 27.88 10.33 -24.31
N THR A 614 26.97 10.71 -23.40
CA THR A 614 25.73 11.43 -23.71
C THR A 614 25.41 12.48 -22.63
N GLY A 615 26.05 13.64 -22.74
CA GLY A 615 25.44 14.88 -22.26
C GLY A 615 24.25 15.25 -23.15
N GLY A 616 23.04 14.81 -22.79
CA GLY A 616 21.82 15.00 -23.60
C GLY A 616 20.55 15.06 -22.76
N GLU A 617 19.57 15.84 -23.24
CA GLU A 617 18.36 16.29 -22.56
C GLU A 617 17.41 15.16 -22.09
N SER A 618 16.62 15.43 -21.04
CA SER A 618 15.58 14.50 -20.53
C SER A 618 14.44 14.32 -21.54
N GLY A 619 14.45 13.20 -22.26
CA GLY A 619 13.37 12.73 -23.13
C GLY A 619 12.80 11.37 -22.68
N MET A 620 11.56 11.09 -23.07
CA MET A 620 10.83 9.87 -22.70
C MET A 620 11.19 8.72 -23.65
N ASP A 621 11.92 7.71 -23.17
CA ASP A 621 12.54 6.67 -24.02
C ASP A 621 11.55 5.52 -24.35
N LEU A 622 10.57 5.83 -25.21
CA LEU A 622 9.56 4.87 -25.69
C LEU A 622 10.04 4.14 -26.95
N ASP A 623 10.31 2.83 -26.81
CA ASP A 623 10.77 1.95 -27.89
C ASP A 623 9.92 2.07 -29.18
N PRO A 624 10.53 2.06 -30.39
CA PRO A 624 9.81 2.22 -31.65
C PRO A 624 8.71 1.18 -31.94
N VAL A 625 8.77 -0.04 -31.39
CA VAL A 625 7.70 -1.04 -31.50
C VAL A 625 6.58 -0.72 -30.51
N HIS A 626 6.93 -0.33 -29.29
CA HIS A 626 5.96 0.15 -28.29
C HIS A 626 5.16 1.35 -28.80
N ARG A 627 5.82 2.33 -29.43
CA ARG A 627 5.17 3.47 -30.10
C ARG A 627 4.18 3.03 -31.19
N GLN A 628 4.57 2.09 -32.05
CA GLN A 628 3.69 1.57 -33.12
C GLN A 628 2.47 0.83 -32.57
N ILE A 629 2.61 0.12 -31.46
CA ILE A 629 1.50 -0.58 -30.78
C ILE A 629 0.49 0.43 -30.21
N LEU A 630 0.96 1.49 -29.55
CA LEU A 630 0.09 2.57 -29.08
C LEU A 630 -0.58 3.33 -30.24
N GLU A 631 0.15 3.68 -31.30
CA GLU A 631 -0.40 4.34 -32.49
C GLU A 631 -1.45 3.46 -33.21
N ALA A 632 -1.32 2.13 -33.17
CA ALA A 632 -2.34 1.20 -33.66
C ALA A 632 -3.62 1.22 -32.80
N LEU A 633 -3.49 1.19 -31.46
CA LEU A 633 -4.62 1.22 -30.53
C LEU A 633 -5.36 2.57 -30.55
N LEU A 634 -4.62 3.70 -30.62
CA LEU A 634 -5.18 5.04 -30.85
C LEU A 634 -5.94 5.14 -32.18
N ALA A 635 -5.48 4.45 -33.23
CA ALA A 635 -6.19 4.34 -34.51
C ALA A 635 -7.36 3.33 -34.51
N GLY A 636 -7.71 2.74 -33.36
CA GLY A 636 -8.80 1.77 -33.23
C GLY A 636 -8.50 0.41 -33.87
N LYS A 637 -7.22 0.06 -34.05
CA LYS A 637 -6.76 -1.18 -34.69
C LYS A 637 -6.31 -2.19 -33.64
N SER A 638 -6.42 -3.47 -34.01
CA SER A 638 -5.85 -4.60 -33.27
C SER A 638 -4.31 -4.52 -33.25
N ALA A 639 -3.70 -4.58 -32.07
CA ALA A 639 -2.24 -4.62 -31.87
C ALA A 639 -1.64 -6.03 -32.02
N GLN A 640 -2.47 -7.08 -31.93
CA GLN A 640 -2.08 -8.49 -32.02
C GLN A 640 -1.22 -8.86 -33.25
N PRO A 641 -1.35 -8.23 -34.44
CA PRO A 641 -0.42 -8.47 -35.55
C PRO A 641 1.02 -8.06 -35.23
N LEU A 642 1.22 -6.84 -34.70
CA LEU A 642 2.54 -6.29 -34.35
C LEU A 642 3.22 -7.12 -33.25
N ILE A 643 2.46 -7.47 -32.21
CA ILE A 643 2.94 -8.30 -31.09
C ILE A 643 3.46 -9.66 -31.62
N ARG A 644 2.76 -10.29 -32.57
CA ARG A 644 3.15 -11.57 -33.18
C ARG A 644 4.31 -11.44 -34.16
N GLU A 645 4.36 -10.35 -34.93
CA GLU A 645 5.41 -10.04 -35.91
C GLU A 645 6.77 -9.80 -35.23
N HIS A 646 6.78 -9.10 -34.10
CA HIS A 646 7.97 -8.87 -33.28
C HIS A 646 8.27 -9.99 -32.25
N HIS A 647 7.49 -11.09 -32.27
CA HIS A 647 7.61 -12.22 -31.32
C HIS A 647 7.53 -11.83 -29.83
N LEU A 648 6.79 -10.77 -29.52
CA LEU A 648 6.63 -10.25 -28.16
C LEU A 648 5.48 -10.95 -27.42
N LEU A 649 5.49 -10.88 -26.09
CA LEU A 649 4.45 -11.45 -25.22
C LEU A 649 3.55 -10.33 -24.69
N ALA A 650 2.23 -10.50 -24.80
CA ALA A 650 1.24 -9.42 -24.64
C ALA A 650 1.33 -8.71 -23.27
N SER A 651 1.46 -9.45 -22.17
CA SER A 651 1.61 -8.85 -20.84
C SER A 651 2.93 -8.07 -20.71
N VAL A 652 4.06 -8.63 -21.16
CA VAL A 652 5.38 -7.96 -21.07
C VAL A 652 5.39 -6.63 -21.83
N VAL A 653 4.73 -6.56 -22.99
CA VAL A 653 4.57 -5.30 -23.75
C VAL A 653 3.62 -4.33 -23.03
N THR A 654 2.56 -4.84 -22.42
CA THR A 654 1.64 -4.03 -21.59
C THR A 654 2.36 -3.43 -20.39
N ASP A 655 3.11 -4.25 -19.66
CA ASP A 655 3.89 -3.87 -18.48
C ASP A 655 4.97 -2.84 -18.83
N ALA A 656 5.74 -3.06 -19.90
CA ALA A 656 6.80 -2.15 -20.33
C ALA A 656 6.27 -0.80 -20.87
N ILE A 657 5.12 -0.82 -21.55
CA ILE A 657 4.44 0.42 -21.99
C ILE A 657 3.83 1.16 -20.80
N ASN A 658 3.20 0.45 -19.86
CA ASN A 658 2.69 1.03 -18.63
C ASN A 658 3.83 1.65 -17.81
N GLU A 659 4.95 0.93 -17.58
CA GLU A 659 6.12 1.47 -16.87
C GLU A 659 6.68 2.73 -17.52
N ALA A 660 6.82 2.76 -18.85
CA ALA A 660 7.28 3.93 -19.58
C ALA A 660 6.32 5.13 -19.47
N LEU A 661 5.00 4.89 -19.45
CA LEU A 661 3.97 5.93 -19.33
C LEU A 661 3.68 6.34 -17.87
N PHE A 662 4.07 5.54 -16.88
CA PHE A 662 3.64 5.70 -15.48
C PHE A 662 4.15 6.98 -14.83
N ASP A 663 5.37 7.43 -15.16
CA ASP A 663 5.94 8.66 -14.58
C ASP A 663 5.21 9.95 -15.04
N GLU A 664 4.44 9.90 -16.14
CA GLU A 664 3.59 11.00 -16.63
C GLU A 664 2.09 10.80 -16.33
N ILE A 665 1.55 9.59 -16.51
CA ILE A 665 0.11 9.27 -16.36
C ILE A 665 -0.26 8.90 -14.90
N GLY A 666 0.66 8.27 -14.16
CA GLY A 666 0.46 7.85 -12.77
C GLY A 666 -0.45 6.62 -12.55
N ASP A 667 -0.79 5.89 -13.60
CA ASP A 667 -1.60 4.65 -13.58
C ASP A 667 -1.30 3.81 -14.84
N ASN A 668 -1.85 2.61 -14.92
CA ASN A 668 -1.73 1.74 -16.10
C ASN A 668 -2.63 2.24 -17.24
N ALA A 669 -2.03 2.76 -18.31
CA ALA A 669 -2.74 3.20 -19.51
C ALA A 669 -3.25 2.05 -20.39
N MET A 670 -2.68 0.84 -20.26
CA MET A 670 -3.09 -0.35 -21.01
C MET A 670 -3.42 -1.54 -20.12
N GLU A 671 -4.38 -2.34 -20.57
CA GLU A 671 -4.81 -3.60 -19.97
C GLU A 671 -4.48 -4.79 -20.88
N CYS A 672 -4.23 -5.96 -20.28
CA CYS A 672 -3.94 -7.20 -20.99
C CYS A 672 -4.89 -8.32 -20.55
N ASP A 673 -5.81 -8.74 -21.43
CA ASP A 673 -6.61 -9.96 -21.28
C ASP A 673 -6.00 -11.08 -22.14
N GLY A 674 -5.19 -11.93 -21.51
CA GLY A 674 -4.50 -13.06 -22.14
C GLY A 674 -3.58 -12.65 -23.29
N ASP A 675 -3.93 -13.03 -24.51
CA ASP A 675 -3.20 -12.69 -25.75
C ASP A 675 -3.62 -11.32 -26.33
N SER A 676 -4.47 -10.56 -25.64
CA SER A 676 -5.03 -9.29 -26.13
C SER A 676 -4.65 -8.10 -25.24
N ILE A 677 -4.17 -7.04 -25.90
CA ILE A 677 -3.89 -5.74 -25.28
C ILE A 677 -5.00 -4.77 -25.69
N ALA A 678 -5.49 -3.98 -24.75
CA ALA A 678 -6.35 -2.83 -24.98
C ALA A 678 -5.75 -1.57 -24.35
N LEU A 679 -5.93 -0.42 -25.00
CA LEU A 679 -5.73 0.88 -24.39
C LEU A 679 -6.97 1.19 -23.53
N VAL A 680 -6.75 1.61 -22.28
CA VAL A 680 -7.83 2.05 -21.39
C VAL A 680 -8.40 3.35 -21.93
N GLU A 681 -9.70 3.39 -22.24
CA GLU A 681 -10.31 4.53 -22.93
C GLU A 681 -10.23 5.83 -22.09
N ASP A 682 -10.28 5.71 -20.76
CA ASP A 682 -10.07 6.80 -19.80
C ASP A 682 -8.63 7.37 -19.80
N TYR A 683 -7.70 6.79 -20.56
CA TYR A 683 -6.31 7.25 -20.79
C TYR A 683 -5.99 7.52 -22.26
N ARG A 684 -7.01 7.52 -23.13
CA ARG A 684 -6.83 7.70 -24.58
C ARG A 684 -6.31 9.09 -24.94
N GLU A 685 -6.76 10.13 -24.22
CA GLU A 685 -6.34 11.52 -24.46
C GLU A 685 -4.90 11.75 -23.96
N ASP A 686 -4.55 11.31 -22.75
CA ASP A 686 -3.20 11.45 -22.19
C ASP A 686 -2.13 10.77 -23.05
N VAL A 687 -2.41 9.54 -23.53
CA VAL A 687 -1.51 8.81 -24.44
C VAL A 687 -1.42 9.47 -25.82
N MET A 688 -2.47 10.16 -26.28
CA MET A 688 -2.43 10.92 -27.52
C MET A 688 -1.57 12.18 -27.39
N ASP A 689 -1.65 12.89 -26.27
CA ASP A 689 -0.83 14.07 -25.98
C ASP A 689 0.65 13.69 -25.81
N ILE A 690 0.97 12.59 -25.12
CA ILE A 690 2.34 12.08 -24.97
C ILE A 690 2.96 11.72 -26.33
N LEU A 691 2.21 11.02 -27.20
CA LEU A 691 2.70 10.62 -28.52
C LEU A 691 2.70 11.76 -29.55
N GLY A 692 1.85 12.77 -29.35
CA GLY A 692 1.84 14.03 -30.10
C GLY A 692 2.99 14.95 -29.72
N GLY A 693 3.33 15.04 -28.44
CA GLY A 693 4.45 15.82 -27.92
C GLY A 693 5.82 15.34 -28.42
N MET A 694 5.98 14.03 -28.66
CA MET A 694 7.19 13.44 -29.23
C MET A 694 7.30 13.57 -30.76
N LYS A 695 7.13 14.79 -31.29
CA LYS A 695 7.52 15.21 -32.65
C LYS A 695 7.96 16.68 -32.68
N HIS A 696 9.24 16.93 -32.36
CA HIS A 696 10.04 17.99 -33.01
C HIS A 696 11.53 17.80 -32.69
N GLU A 697 12.21 17.02 -33.54
CA GLU A 697 13.52 17.42 -34.07
C GLU A 697 13.34 18.58 -35.08
#